data_AF-A0A7K1V623-F1
#
_entry.id   AF-A0A7K1V623-F1
#
_cell.length_a   1.000
_cell.length_b   1.000
_cell.length_c   1.000
_cell.angle_alpha   90.00
_cell.angle_beta   90.00
_cell.angle_gamma   90.00
#
_symmetry.space_group_name_H-M   'P 1'
#
loop_
_entity.id
_entity.type
_entity.pdbx_description
1 polymer ?
#
loop_
_entity_poly.entity_id
_entity_poly.type
_entity_poly.pdbx_seq_one_letter_code
_entity_poly.pdbx_strand_id
1 'polypeptide(L)'
;MTSSSLAPRRWSGLLATTLALTLTAPPMIVAIAPAPLGLPTAAAAPADHPIPLQSLGLGRTLQFPGREHEVSLTLPLLPGLVPVALTGTVQLPPALAHGTLETRSDQRLLERIGVPTDPRAPIRISLAGARVEGNAVSVTLASSLLPEAGICPDDWTGQPFTLSDAAVVYFGEERQPTTVAEFLPPVLERLTMYLPSNPSGIESAAVLALSTAATARYANQPVAVDIRRLDSGATPPDHPPAFLERQVVIREGDPELRVTPGPDPVLMISGDKDSLPTQIRLITSDLARAAMAGSATALGVPVAPQLAPESTTLAALGQSRLSATAIGSVRIEFAIDMTRLGRPSKNVRIHLRGNHTPLPETLNGQVAVTVGDRQIAAWPVQLSGRFDEWVTIPAELLTRFTTVAVTLQPAGLTHGCGLEQPITLTIDPDGEVRGELAKPPVPGGLSAVPQALLPDVQVGLQTPGFADTVRAAQILVAVQRLTAVPLRPELVSFDTAVHSQQPAVLVAPNGEVPQSITLPLERSGDTLIVYGDDADLETRIDLRPPLQFGSLQATWTGKRTVVVGTSTQAPDHLDRLLNWLLADPDRSFRLSGPVLLQAGDREPEFFDPAAGIAAQVAAGKSDSPIPLGRRLALGGGVALIVGLLAAVVILLPRRRSR
;
A
#
# COMPACT_ATOMS: atom_id res chain seq x y z
N MET A 1 0.62 -37.26 58.14
CA MET A 1 1.93 -37.89 58.36
C MET A 1 2.82 -36.82 59.01
N THR A 2 2.96 -36.85 60.34
CA THR A 2 4.15 -37.43 61.04
C THR A 2 5.43 -36.69 60.62
N SER A 3 5.83 -35.65 61.37
CA SER A 3 6.92 -35.69 62.40
C SER A 3 8.31 -35.80 61.75
N SER A 4 9.38 -35.13 62.22
CA SER A 4 9.79 -34.86 63.60
C SER A 4 10.89 -33.77 63.65
N SER A 5 11.15 -33.17 64.81
CA SER A 5 12.48 -32.94 65.47
C SER A 5 13.71 -32.46 64.65
N LEU A 6 14.65 -31.65 65.14
CA LEU A 6 15.03 -31.25 66.51
C LEU A 6 15.98 -30.01 66.44
N ALA A 7 16.10 -29.26 67.54
CA ALA A 7 17.15 -28.26 67.79
C ALA A 7 18.49 -28.98 68.19
N PRO A 8 19.59 -28.34 68.71
CA PRO A 8 19.79 -26.94 69.11
C PRO A 8 21.20 -26.33 68.85
N ARG A 9 21.39 -25.04 69.23
CA ARG A 9 22.57 -24.64 70.03
C ARG A 9 22.35 -23.36 70.82
N ARG A 10 22.77 -23.37 72.08
CA ARG A 10 22.81 -22.21 73.00
C ARG A 10 24.07 -21.38 72.73
N TRP A 11 24.04 -20.10 73.03
CA TRP A 11 25.01 -19.48 73.95
C TRP A 11 24.46 -18.16 74.54
N SER A 12 25.12 -17.71 75.59
CA SER A 12 24.54 -16.90 76.68
C SER A 12 25.49 -15.81 77.15
N GLY A 13 24.96 -14.69 77.63
CA GLY A 13 25.59 -13.94 78.74
C GLY A 13 25.60 -12.41 78.63
N LEU A 14 25.66 -11.79 79.82
CA LEU A 14 26.07 -10.40 80.12
C LEU A 14 25.03 -9.32 79.73
N LEU A 15 24.24 -8.67 80.62
CA LEU A 15 24.38 -8.19 82.02
C LEU A 15 25.12 -6.82 82.14
N ALA A 16 24.60 -5.94 83.01
CA ALA A 16 25.01 -4.55 83.35
C ALA A 16 24.56 -3.44 82.36
N THR A 17 23.53 -2.60 82.59
CA THR A 17 23.18 -1.60 83.65
C THR A 17 23.72 -0.18 83.45
N THR A 18 22.77 0.78 83.45
CA THR A 18 22.86 2.27 83.58
C THR A 18 23.10 3.08 82.28
N LEU A 19 22.59 4.32 82.11
CA LEU A 19 21.70 5.15 82.96
C LEU A 19 20.72 6.06 82.15
N ALA A 20 19.62 6.47 82.81
CA ALA A 20 18.76 7.65 82.62
C ALA A 20 18.69 8.43 81.29
N LEU A 21 17.48 8.47 80.69
CA LEU A 21 16.65 9.70 80.61
C LEU A 21 15.20 9.32 80.22
N THR A 22 14.24 9.42 81.15
CA THR A 22 12.82 9.12 80.86
C THR A 22 12.01 10.40 80.69
N LEU A 23 11.85 10.85 79.44
CA LEU A 23 10.78 11.78 79.07
C LEU A 23 9.50 11.01 78.76
N THR A 24 8.38 11.47 79.31
CA THR A 24 7.04 10.87 79.14
C THR A 24 6.39 11.30 77.83
N ALA A 25 5.93 10.33 77.02
CA ALA A 25 5.13 10.55 75.81
C ALA A 25 4.07 9.42 75.67
N PRO A 26 2.92 9.67 74.98
CA PRO A 26 1.68 8.88 75.12
C PRO A 26 1.69 7.52 74.37
N PRO A 27 0.71 6.61 74.64
CA PRO A 27 0.75 5.24 74.13
C PRO A 27 0.59 5.15 72.61
N MET A 28 1.48 4.37 71.97
CA MET A 28 1.40 4.03 70.56
C MET A 28 0.27 3.02 70.30
N ILE A 29 -0.68 3.39 69.44
CA ILE A 29 -1.64 2.46 68.85
C ILE A 29 -0.91 1.69 67.74
N VAL A 30 -0.79 0.37 67.88
CA VAL A 30 -0.22 -0.49 66.83
C VAL A 30 -1.26 -0.65 65.71
N ALA A 31 -1.10 0.12 64.63
CA ALA A 31 -1.88 -0.07 63.42
C ALA A 31 -1.40 -1.32 62.68
N ILE A 32 -2.20 -2.39 62.70
CA ILE A 32 -1.98 -3.56 61.84
C ILE A 32 -2.41 -3.18 60.43
N ALA A 33 -1.44 -2.91 59.55
CA ALA A 33 -1.71 -2.69 58.14
C ALA A 33 -2.21 -4.00 57.50
N PRO A 34 -3.37 -4.01 56.81
CA PRO A 34 -3.77 -5.17 56.02
C PRO A 34 -2.82 -5.29 54.83
N ALA A 35 -2.31 -6.51 54.58
CA ALA A 35 -1.58 -6.79 53.36
C ALA A 35 -2.49 -6.53 52.13
N PRO A 36 -2.00 -5.89 51.06
CA PRO A 36 -2.79 -5.71 49.86
C PRO A 36 -3.02 -7.09 49.23
N LEU A 37 -4.26 -7.59 49.34
CA LEU A 37 -4.73 -8.63 48.45
C LEU A 37 -4.66 -8.07 47.03
N GLY A 38 -3.74 -8.62 46.23
CA GLY A 38 -3.65 -8.28 44.82
C GLY A 38 -4.96 -8.64 44.15
N LEU A 39 -5.77 -7.63 43.84
CA LEU A 39 -6.91 -7.79 42.95
C LEU A 39 -6.36 -8.30 41.61
N PRO A 40 -6.99 -9.30 40.98
CA PRO A 40 -6.62 -9.65 39.62
C PRO A 40 -6.76 -8.39 38.76
N THR A 41 -5.74 -8.10 37.96
CA THR A 41 -5.81 -7.08 36.91
C THR A 41 -7.06 -7.36 36.09
N ALA A 42 -8.00 -6.42 36.10
CA ALA A 42 -9.26 -6.58 35.37
C ALA A 42 -8.92 -6.83 33.90
N ALA A 43 -9.36 -7.98 33.37
CA ALA A 43 -9.32 -8.22 31.94
C ALA A 43 -10.05 -7.06 31.23
N ALA A 44 -9.50 -6.60 30.11
CA ALA A 44 -10.13 -5.54 29.34
C ALA A 44 -11.53 -6.02 28.94
N ALA A 45 -12.55 -5.18 29.15
CA ALA A 45 -13.89 -5.53 28.73
C ALA A 45 -13.90 -5.67 27.19
N PRO A 46 -14.57 -6.69 26.61
CA PRO A 46 -14.67 -6.83 25.17
C PRO A 46 -15.32 -5.58 24.57
N ALA A 47 -14.69 -5.03 23.54
CA ALA A 47 -15.00 -3.71 23.01
C ALA A 47 -15.35 -3.75 21.52
N ASP A 48 -15.97 -2.67 21.03
CA ASP A 48 -16.17 -2.40 19.60
C ASP A 48 -14.86 -1.86 18.99
N HIS A 49 -14.29 -2.58 18.03
CA HIS A 49 -13.09 -2.22 17.27
C HIS A 49 -13.49 -1.92 15.81
N PRO A 50 -13.66 -0.64 15.42
CA PRO A 50 -14.01 -0.28 14.04
C PRO A 50 -12.78 -0.39 13.13
N ILE A 51 -12.79 -1.37 12.23
CA ILE A 51 -11.72 -1.59 11.24
C ILE A 51 -12.18 -1.05 9.87
N PRO A 52 -11.49 -0.05 9.28
CA PRO A 52 -11.82 0.48 7.96
C PRO A 52 -11.83 -0.61 6.87
N LEU A 53 -12.73 -0.52 5.89
CA LEU A 53 -12.80 -1.49 4.78
C LEU A 53 -11.47 -1.65 4.05
N GLN A 54 -10.66 -0.60 3.95
CA GLN A 54 -9.34 -0.65 3.30
C GLN A 54 -8.34 -1.52 4.08
N SER A 55 -8.42 -1.55 5.42
CA SER A 55 -7.60 -2.43 6.26
C SER A 55 -8.00 -3.89 6.10
N LEU A 56 -9.26 -4.16 5.72
CA LEU A 56 -9.75 -5.51 5.37
C LEU A 56 -9.46 -5.90 3.91
N GLY A 57 -8.94 -5.00 3.09
CA GLY A 57 -8.74 -5.21 1.65
C GLY A 57 -10.02 -5.14 0.81
N LEU A 58 -11.06 -4.47 1.31
CA LEU A 58 -12.39 -4.34 0.69
C LEU A 58 -12.63 -2.99 -0.01
N GLY A 59 -11.57 -2.19 -0.19
CA GLY A 59 -11.65 -0.83 -0.75
C GLY A 59 -12.04 0.24 0.28
N ARG A 60 -12.33 1.47 -0.18
CA ARG A 60 -12.64 2.62 0.70
C ARG A 60 -14.12 2.93 0.85
N THR A 61 -14.90 2.57 -0.15
CA THR A 61 -16.32 2.92 -0.26
C THR A 61 -17.10 1.72 -0.77
N LEU A 62 -18.39 1.66 -0.44
CA LEU A 62 -19.34 0.73 -1.04
C LEU A 62 -20.30 1.54 -1.91
N GLN A 63 -20.46 1.14 -3.17
CA GLN A 63 -21.34 1.82 -4.12
C GLN A 63 -22.52 0.93 -4.49
N PHE A 64 -23.68 1.55 -4.60
CA PHE A 64 -24.96 0.93 -4.91
C PHE A 64 -25.61 1.67 -6.09
N PRO A 65 -25.12 1.46 -7.32
CA PRO A 65 -25.73 2.00 -8.54
C PRO A 65 -27.01 1.24 -8.89
N GLY A 66 -27.99 1.93 -9.48
CA GLY A 66 -29.30 1.35 -9.77
C GLY A 66 -30.35 1.74 -8.75
N ARG A 67 -31.61 1.40 -9.07
CA ARG A 67 -32.70 1.38 -8.07
C ARG A 67 -32.57 0.22 -7.10
N GLU A 68 -31.96 -0.89 -7.52
CA GLU A 68 -31.66 -2.04 -6.68
C GLU A 68 -30.24 -2.51 -6.96
N HIS A 69 -29.48 -2.82 -5.91
CA HIS A 69 -28.10 -3.27 -6.04
C HIS A 69 -27.70 -4.17 -4.88
N GLU A 70 -26.88 -5.19 -5.15
CA GLU A 70 -26.35 -6.09 -4.13
C GLU A 70 -24.82 -6.10 -4.12
N VAL A 71 -24.23 -5.91 -2.93
CA VAL A 71 -22.77 -5.97 -2.70
C VAL A 71 -22.47 -7.09 -1.71
N SER A 72 -21.76 -8.12 -2.15
CA SER A 72 -21.28 -9.19 -1.27
C SER A 72 -19.95 -8.83 -0.63
N LEU A 73 -19.84 -9.00 0.69
CA LEU A 73 -18.63 -8.84 1.48
C LEU A 73 -18.23 -10.16 2.14
N THR A 74 -16.95 -10.51 2.04
CA THR A 74 -16.34 -11.64 2.77
C THR A 74 -15.42 -11.06 3.84
N LEU A 75 -15.81 -11.20 5.11
CA LEU A 75 -15.13 -10.61 6.26
C LEU A 75 -14.31 -11.69 6.99
N PRO A 76 -12.99 -11.56 7.15
CA PRO A 76 -12.20 -12.57 7.86
C PRO A 76 -12.56 -12.61 9.35
N LEU A 77 -12.59 -13.78 9.96
CA LEU A 77 -12.54 -13.86 11.42
C LEU A 77 -11.11 -13.59 11.90
N LEU A 78 -10.98 -12.67 12.85
CA LEU A 78 -9.71 -12.32 13.48
C LEU A 78 -9.62 -13.04 14.84
N PRO A 79 -8.41 -13.41 15.31
CA PRO A 79 -8.26 -14.15 16.57
C PRO A 79 -8.93 -13.42 17.75
N GLY A 80 -9.96 -14.05 18.33
CA GLY A 80 -10.71 -13.49 19.47
C GLY A 80 -11.78 -12.42 19.14
N LEU A 81 -11.95 -12.09 17.86
CA LEU A 81 -12.78 -10.97 17.39
C LEU A 81 -13.76 -11.44 16.30
N VAL A 82 -15.03 -11.02 16.40
CA VAL A 82 -16.08 -11.34 15.41
C VAL A 82 -16.71 -10.07 14.84
N PRO A 83 -17.02 -10.01 13.53
CA PRO A 83 -17.70 -8.85 12.94
C PRO A 83 -19.16 -8.79 13.43
N VAL A 84 -19.59 -7.64 13.96
CA VAL A 84 -20.93 -7.44 14.54
C VAL A 84 -21.75 -6.34 13.88
N ALA A 85 -21.11 -5.37 13.22
CA ALA A 85 -21.80 -4.33 12.47
C ALA A 85 -20.93 -3.80 11.32
N LEU A 86 -21.56 -3.23 10.30
CA LEU A 86 -20.96 -2.33 9.32
C LEU A 86 -21.42 -0.91 9.64
N THR A 87 -20.52 0.05 9.61
CA THR A 87 -20.79 1.48 9.76
C THR A 87 -20.27 2.25 8.56
N GLY A 88 -20.82 3.44 8.31
CA GLY A 88 -20.36 4.35 7.26
C GLY A 88 -21.22 5.61 7.15
N THR A 89 -20.82 6.51 6.27
CA THR A 89 -21.48 7.79 6.01
C THR A 89 -22.22 7.74 4.67
N VAL A 90 -23.50 8.11 4.63
CA VAL A 90 -24.29 8.05 3.39
C VAL A 90 -23.99 9.23 2.46
N GLN A 91 -23.75 8.94 1.20
CA GLN A 91 -23.78 9.91 0.10
C GLN A 91 -24.94 9.51 -0.81
N LEU A 92 -25.94 10.40 -0.88
CA LEU A 92 -27.22 10.10 -1.51
C LEU A 92 -27.22 10.54 -2.97
N PRO A 93 -27.86 9.77 -3.86
CA PRO A 93 -28.15 10.24 -5.21
C PRO A 93 -29.13 11.43 -5.19
N PRO A 94 -29.15 12.27 -6.24
CA PRO A 94 -30.15 13.33 -6.39
C PRO A 94 -31.56 12.76 -6.55
N ALA A 95 -32.56 13.49 -6.04
CA ALA A 95 -33.99 13.15 -6.12
C ALA A 95 -34.39 11.79 -5.50
N LEU A 96 -33.68 11.35 -4.46
CA LEU A 96 -34.06 10.18 -3.67
C LEU A 96 -35.19 10.54 -2.68
N ALA A 97 -36.36 9.93 -2.83
CA ALA A 97 -37.46 10.09 -1.87
C ALA A 97 -37.36 9.12 -0.69
N HIS A 98 -36.96 7.88 -0.95
CA HIS A 98 -36.83 6.85 0.08
C HIS A 98 -35.82 5.78 -0.35
N GLY A 99 -35.09 5.20 0.61
CA GLY A 99 -34.24 4.04 0.37
C GLY A 99 -34.26 3.07 1.54
N THR A 100 -33.95 1.80 1.27
CA THR A 100 -33.69 0.78 2.30
C THR A 100 -32.35 0.10 2.02
N LEU A 101 -31.63 -0.24 3.08
CA LEU A 101 -30.44 -1.09 3.03
C LEU A 101 -30.68 -2.33 3.91
N GLU A 102 -30.40 -3.50 3.37
CA GLU A 102 -30.55 -4.80 4.02
C GLU A 102 -29.22 -5.52 4.11
N THR A 103 -28.92 -6.15 5.24
CA THR A 103 -27.86 -7.16 5.32
C THR A 103 -28.49 -8.54 5.35
N ARG A 104 -28.02 -9.45 4.48
CA ARG A 104 -28.38 -10.87 4.49
C ARG A 104 -27.12 -11.72 4.69
N SER A 105 -27.29 -12.92 5.25
CA SER A 105 -26.28 -13.97 5.29
C SER A 105 -26.92 -15.23 4.70
N ASP A 106 -26.37 -15.72 3.59
CA ASP A 106 -27.09 -16.56 2.63
C ASP A 106 -28.46 -15.94 2.29
N GLN A 107 -29.55 -16.72 2.37
CA GLN A 107 -30.92 -16.24 2.14
C GLN A 107 -31.57 -15.60 3.38
N ARG A 108 -30.88 -15.53 4.54
CA ARG A 108 -31.48 -15.01 5.78
C ARG A 108 -31.18 -13.53 5.97
N LEU A 109 -32.24 -12.72 6.03
CA LEU A 109 -32.18 -11.33 6.47
C LEU A 109 -31.65 -11.24 7.91
N LEU A 110 -30.61 -10.42 8.12
CA LEU A 110 -30.07 -10.09 9.44
C LEU A 110 -30.70 -8.79 9.97
N GLU A 111 -30.69 -7.74 9.14
CA GLU A 111 -31.31 -6.45 9.44
C GLU A 111 -31.74 -5.72 8.17
N ARG A 112 -32.77 -4.87 8.28
CA ARG A 112 -33.21 -3.90 7.27
C ARG A 112 -33.30 -2.53 7.95
N ILE A 113 -32.61 -1.53 7.40
CA ILE A 113 -32.70 -0.12 7.83
C ILE A 113 -33.24 0.76 6.69
N GLY A 114 -33.84 1.89 7.04
CA GLY A 114 -34.07 2.97 6.08
C GLY A 114 -32.78 3.73 5.82
N VAL A 115 -32.53 4.10 4.57
CA VAL A 115 -31.43 5.02 4.21
C VAL A 115 -31.85 6.42 4.67
N PRO A 116 -31.08 7.11 5.53
CA PRO A 116 -31.40 8.47 5.96
C PRO A 116 -31.43 9.44 4.77
N THR A 117 -32.30 10.44 4.82
CA THR A 117 -32.43 11.47 3.77
C THR A 117 -31.53 12.70 3.97
N ASP A 118 -30.84 12.80 5.11
CA ASP A 118 -29.87 13.86 5.37
C ASP A 118 -28.51 13.53 4.70
N PRO A 119 -28.00 14.37 3.78
CA PRO A 119 -26.73 14.12 3.09
C PRO A 119 -25.55 14.06 4.07
N ARG A 120 -24.87 12.91 4.13
CA ARG A 120 -23.80 12.57 5.10
C ARG A 120 -24.26 12.20 6.51
N ALA A 121 -25.49 11.72 6.66
CA ALA A 121 -25.87 11.00 7.88
C ALA A 121 -25.02 9.72 8.09
N PRO A 122 -24.64 9.39 9.34
CA PRO A 122 -24.03 8.11 9.65
C PRO A 122 -25.08 6.99 9.68
N ILE A 123 -24.68 5.78 9.28
CA ILE A 123 -25.46 4.55 9.46
C ILE A 123 -24.67 3.48 10.22
N ARG A 124 -25.40 2.58 10.87
CA ARG A 124 -24.91 1.31 11.39
C ARG A 124 -25.90 0.24 10.98
N ILE A 125 -25.41 -0.86 10.40
CA ILE A 125 -26.21 -2.02 10.04
C ILE A 125 -25.56 -3.28 10.65
N SER A 126 -26.37 -4.06 11.34
CA SER A 126 -25.97 -5.22 12.11
C SER A 126 -25.54 -6.37 11.20
N LEU A 127 -24.44 -7.01 11.60
CA LEU A 127 -23.96 -8.28 11.08
C LEU A 127 -24.20 -9.41 12.11
N ALA A 128 -24.87 -9.10 13.22
CA ALA A 128 -25.01 -10.00 14.35
C ALA A 128 -25.67 -11.33 13.96
N GLY A 129 -25.01 -12.43 14.33
CA GLY A 129 -25.47 -13.78 14.01
C GLY A 129 -25.26 -14.20 12.55
N ALA A 130 -24.56 -13.43 11.71
CA ALA A 130 -24.14 -13.86 10.38
C ALA A 130 -23.40 -15.21 10.43
N ARG A 131 -23.51 -16.00 9.36
CA ARG A 131 -22.94 -17.36 9.33
C ARG A 131 -21.43 -17.31 9.18
N VAL A 132 -20.73 -18.09 10.00
CA VAL A 132 -19.30 -18.34 9.88
C VAL A 132 -19.07 -19.57 9.02
N GLU A 133 -18.24 -19.45 7.99
CA GLU A 133 -17.76 -20.56 7.16
C GLU A 133 -16.30 -20.29 6.75
N GLY A 134 -15.44 -21.32 6.75
CA GLY A 134 -14.05 -21.18 6.28
C GLY A 134 -13.18 -20.14 7.01
N ASN A 135 -13.47 -19.84 8.29
CA ASN A 135 -12.88 -18.73 9.06
C ASN A 135 -13.18 -17.32 8.49
N ALA A 136 -14.32 -17.17 7.81
CA ALA A 136 -14.85 -15.90 7.35
C ALA A 136 -16.38 -15.82 7.61
N VAL A 137 -16.91 -14.61 7.44
CA VAL A 137 -18.34 -14.30 7.47
C VAL A 137 -18.70 -13.69 6.11
N SER A 138 -19.60 -14.34 5.38
CA SER A 138 -20.11 -13.83 4.10
C SER A 138 -21.47 -13.18 4.31
N VAL A 139 -21.60 -11.92 3.86
CA VAL A 139 -22.85 -11.15 3.90
C VAL A 139 -23.11 -10.44 2.58
N THR A 140 -24.39 -10.30 2.23
CA THR A 140 -24.85 -9.54 1.07
C THR A 140 -25.60 -8.30 1.56
N LEU A 141 -25.14 -7.13 1.13
CA LEU A 141 -25.80 -5.85 1.34
C LEU A 141 -26.70 -5.54 0.15
N ALA A 142 -28.01 -5.47 0.35
CA ALA A 142 -28.97 -5.17 -0.71
C ALA A 142 -29.59 -3.79 -0.48
N SER A 143 -29.43 -2.87 -1.44
CA SER A 143 -30.11 -1.58 -1.46
C SER A 143 -31.37 -1.64 -2.33
N SER A 144 -32.44 -0.95 -1.94
CA SER A 144 -33.58 -0.63 -2.80
C SER A 144 -33.95 0.84 -2.63
N LEU A 145 -34.03 1.57 -3.72
CA LEU A 145 -34.10 3.03 -3.78
C LEU A 145 -35.28 3.49 -4.65
N LEU A 146 -36.01 4.50 -4.17
CA LEU A 146 -37.23 5.03 -4.76
C LEU A 146 -37.11 6.55 -4.98
N PRO A 147 -37.30 7.04 -6.22
CA PRO A 147 -37.16 8.45 -6.53
C PRO A 147 -38.39 9.28 -6.12
N GLU A 148 -38.21 10.59 -6.12
CA GLU A 148 -39.31 11.56 -6.01
C GLU A 148 -40.35 11.40 -7.13
N ALA A 149 -41.62 11.64 -6.80
CA ALA A 149 -42.72 11.47 -7.72
C ALA A 149 -42.62 12.43 -8.92
N GLY A 150 -42.72 11.88 -10.13
CA GLY A 150 -42.59 12.65 -11.37
C GLY A 150 -41.15 12.87 -11.84
N ILE A 151 -40.14 12.44 -11.06
CA ILE A 151 -38.76 12.37 -11.53
C ILE A 151 -38.50 10.94 -12.03
N CYS A 152 -37.97 10.86 -13.24
CA CYS A 152 -37.33 9.67 -13.77
C CYS A 152 -35.83 9.93 -13.68
N PRO A 153 -35.13 9.50 -12.62
CA PRO A 153 -33.69 9.57 -12.65
C PRO A 153 -33.21 8.65 -13.78
N ASP A 154 -32.22 9.11 -14.54
CA ASP A 154 -31.16 8.18 -14.99
C ASP A 154 -30.79 7.35 -13.75
N ASP A 155 -30.67 6.03 -13.91
CA ASP A 155 -30.72 4.95 -12.90
C ASP A 155 -29.74 5.00 -11.70
N TRP A 156 -29.23 6.17 -11.33
CA TRP A 156 -28.25 6.46 -10.31
C TRP A 156 -26.93 5.71 -10.54
N THR A 157 -26.64 5.26 -11.76
CA THR A 157 -25.30 4.75 -12.14
C THR A 157 -24.24 5.85 -12.13
N GLY A 158 -24.56 7.05 -12.61
CA GLY A 158 -23.63 8.19 -12.66
C GLY A 158 -23.37 8.89 -11.32
N GLN A 159 -24.30 8.79 -10.37
CA GLN A 159 -24.17 9.27 -8.99
C GLN A 159 -24.83 8.27 -8.04
N PRO A 160 -24.18 7.14 -7.72
CA PRO A 160 -24.78 6.06 -6.94
C PRO A 160 -24.89 6.40 -5.46
N PHE A 161 -25.86 5.76 -4.79
CA PHE A 161 -25.85 5.69 -3.33
C PHE A 161 -24.51 5.08 -2.89
N THR A 162 -23.77 5.81 -2.07
CA THR A 162 -22.41 5.43 -1.67
C THR A 162 -22.29 5.49 -0.15
N LEU A 163 -21.65 4.48 0.44
CA LEU A 163 -21.17 4.51 1.81
C LEU A 163 -19.70 4.90 1.79
N SER A 164 -19.38 6.11 2.26
CA SER A 164 -18.00 6.54 2.51
C SER A 164 -17.59 6.25 3.96
N ASP A 165 -16.28 6.28 4.20
CA ASP A 165 -15.70 6.14 5.54
C ASP A 165 -16.14 4.84 6.24
N ALA A 166 -16.36 3.81 5.41
CA ALA A 166 -16.99 2.58 5.84
C ALA A 166 -16.01 1.70 6.64
N ALA A 167 -16.51 1.12 7.73
CA ALA A 167 -15.75 0.28 8.65
C ALA A 167 -16.60 -0.87 9.16
N VAL A 168 -15.98 -2.04 9.34
CA VAL A 168 -16.62 -3.16 10.04
C VAL A 168 -16.23 -3.08 11.51
N VAL A 169 -17.22 -3.07 12.37
CA VAL A 169 -17.04 -3.15 13.81
C VAL A 169 -16.86 -4.62 14.20
N TYR A 170 -15.69 -4.95 14.72
CA TYR A 170 -15.41 -6.23 15.35
C TYR A 170 -15.63 -6.12 16.86
N PHE A 171 -16.22 -7.15 17.47
CA PHE A 171 -16.42 -7.21 18.92
C PHE A 171 -15.57 -8.32 19.54
N GLY A 172 -14.96 -8.03 20.69
CA GLY A 172 -14.21 -8.99 21.50
C GLY A 172 -12.90 -8.42 22.04
N GLU A 173 -11.93 -9.31 22.24
CA GLU A 173 -10.58 -9.03 22.69
C GLU A 173 -9.62 -9.72 21.70
N GLU A 174 -8.60 -9.02 21.21
CA GLU A 174 -7.63 -9.62 20.28
C GLU A 174 -6.84 -10.73 20.98
N ARG A 175 -6.87 -11.94 20.42
CA ARG A 175 -6.06 -13.05 20.91
C ARG A 175 -4.68 -13.02 20.29
N GLN A 176 -3.69 -12.81 21.14
CA GLN A 176 -2.27 -12.88 20.79
C GLN A 176 -1.86 -14.32 20.37
N PRO A 177 -0.96 -14.47 19.38
CA PRO A 177 -0.59 -15.77 18.82
C PRO A 177 0.21 -16.64 19.79
N THR A 178 -0.04 -17.95 19.78
CA THR A 178 0.68 -18.94 20.59
C THR A 178 1.51 -19.94 19.77
N THR A 179 1.28 -19.95 18.45
CA THR A 179 1.94 -20.83 17.48
C THR A 179 2.46 -20.04 16.28
N VAL A 180 3.42 -20.63 15.56
CA VAL A 180 3.96 -20.04 14.32
C VAL A 180 2.86 -19.88 13.26
N ALA A 181 1.90 -20.80 13.19
CA ALA A 181 0.73 -20.73 12.31
C ALA A 181 -0.22 -19.55 12.59
N GLU A 182 -0.36 -19.15 13.86
CA GLU A 182 -1.22 -18.04 14.28
C GLU A 182 -0.55 -16.66 14.14
N PHE A 183 0.78 -16.62 13.98
CA PHE A 183 1.54 -15.40 14.18
C PHE A 183 1.22 -14.29 13.17
N LEU A 184 1.02 -14.61 11.89
CA LEU A 184 0.60 -13.66 10.87
C LEU A 184 -0.93 -13.75 10.62
N PRO A 185 -1.75 -12.86 11.22
CA PRO A 185 -3.20 -12.90 11.12
C PRO A 185 -3.72 -12.58 9.69
N PRO A 186 -5.03 -12.79 9.41
CA PRO A 186 -5.64 -12.42 8.13
C PRO A 186 -5.65 -10.92 7.83
N VAL A 187 -5.57 -10.09 8.88
CA VAL A 187 -5.49 -8.62 8.81
C VAL A 187 -4.40 -8.17 9.77
N LEU A 188 -3.49 -7.32 9.29
CA LEU A 188 -2.36 -6.79 10.05
C LEU A 188 -2.28 -5.27 9.82
N GLU A 189 -2.19 -4.48 10.89
CA GLU A 189 -1.96 -3.03 10.76
C GLU A 189 -0.47 -2.68 10.82
N ARG A 190 0.31 -3.37 11.66
CA ARG A 190 1.75 -3.12 11.78
C ARG A 190 2.59 -4.39 11.90
N LEU A 191 3.71 -4.42 11.19
CA LEU A 191 4.82 -5.34 11.42
C LEU A 191 6.02 -4.55 11.96
N THR A 192 6.39 -4.81 13.21
CA THR A 192 7.53 -4.19 13.89
C THR A 192 8.69 -5.18 13.92
N MET A 193 9.82 -4.83 13.30
CA MET A 193 11.01 -5.68 13.18
C MET A 193 12.17 -5.10 13.96
N TYR A 194 12.70 -5.85 14.92
CA TYR A 194 13.90 -5.48 15.68
C TYR A 194 15.15 -6.00 14.98
N LEU A 195 16.07 -5.08 14.69
CA LEU A 195 17.36 -5.35 14.06
C LEU A 195 18.49 -4.80 14.95
N PRO A 196 19.62 -5.51 15.15
CA PRO A 196 20.74 -5.01 15.96
C PRO A 196 21.26 -3.64 15.49
N SER A 197 21.84 -2.87 16.42
CA SER A 197 22.41 -1.54 16.11
C SER A 197 23.56 -1.56 15.08
N ASN A 198 24.28 -2.69 14.99
CA ASN A 198 25.26 -2.97 13.94
C ASN A 198 24.94 -4.34 13.31
N PRO A 199 24.00 -4.39 12.36
CA PRO A 199 23.53 -5.64 11.80
C PRO A 199 24.54 -6.22 10.82
N SER A 200 24.56 -7.55 10.71
CA SER A 200 25.35 -8.20 9.66
C SER A 200 24.70 -8.01 8.28
N GLY A 201 25.42 -8.40 7.22
CA GLY A 201 24.84 -8.50 5.88
C GLY A 201 23.73 -9.56 5.79
N ILE A 202 23.79 -10.62 6.61
CA ILE A 202 22.77 -11.69 6.64
C ILE A 202 21.50 -11.16 7.31
N GLU A 203 21.61 -10.52 8.47
CA GLU A 203 20.48 -9.93 9.19
C GLU A 203 19.84 -8.79 8.37
N SER A 204 20.66 -7.98 7.71
CA SER A 204 20.19 -6.92 6.81
C SER A 204 19.40 -7.49 5.63
N ALA A 205 19.95 -8.50 4.93
CA ALA A 205 19.25 -9.18 3.85
C ALA A 205 17.92 -9.82 4.30
N ALA A 206 17.90 -10.42 5.48
CA ALA A 206 16.70 -10.99 6.09
C ALA A 206 15.62 -9.92 6.37
N VAL A 207 15.98 -8.73 6.85
CA VAL A 207 15.04 -7.60 7.00
C VAL A 207 14.48 -7.16 5.66
N LEU A 208 15.32 -7.03 4.61
CA LEU A 208 14.83 -6.65 3.28
C LEU A 208 13.82 -7.68 2.74
N ALA A 209 14.15 -8.97 2.85
CA ALA A 209 13.30 -10.07 2.39
C ALA A 209 11.99 -10.19 3.18
N LEU A 210 12.00 -10.02 4.51
CA LEU A 210 10.78 -10.04 5.32
C LEU A 210 9.91 -8.81 5.02
N SER A 211 10.51 -7.63 4.83
CA SER A 211 9.80 -6.39 4.49
C SER A 211 9.01 -6.52 3.18
N THR A 212 9.64 -7.03 2.10
CA THR A 212 8.94 -7.25 0.83
C THR A 212 7.94 -8.40 0.92
N ALA A 213 8.30 -9.53 1.56
CA ALA A 213 7.40 -10.68 1.65
C ALA A 213 6.14 -10.39 2.49
N ALA A 214 6.25 -9.64 3.59
CA ALA A 214 5.10 -9.19 4.37
C ALA A 214 4.23 -8.21 3.59
N THR A 215 4.84 -7.19 2.97
CA THR A 215 4.09 -6.21 2.15
C THR A 215 3.39 -6.88 0.96
N ALA A 216 4.00 -7.91 0.35
CA ALA A 216 3.38 -8.70 -0.72
C ALA A 216 2.23 -9.59 -0.21
N ARG A 217 2.40 -10.25 0.94
CA ARG A 217 1.34 -11.08 1.57
C ARG A 217 0.08 -10.27 1.84
N TYR A 218 0.24 -9.01 2.25
CA TYR A 218 -0.84 -8.09 2.57
C TYR A 218 -1.05 -7.03 1.47
N ALA A 219 -0.76 -7.31 0.19
CA ALA A 219 -0.76 -6.28 -0.87
C ALA A 219 -2.06 -5.48 -1.03
N ASN A 220 -3.21 -6.03 -0.61
CA ASN A 220 -4.51 -5.33 -0.63
C ASN A 220 -4.81 -4.54 0.66
N GLN A 221 -3.95 -4.59 1.68
CA GLN A 221 -4.12 -3.98 2.99
C GLN A 221 -2.93 -3.04 3.30
N PRO A 222 -3.15 -1.84 3.85
CA PRO A 222 -2.09 -0.88 4.14
C PRO A 222 -1.30 -1.24 5.41
N VAL A 223 -0.40 -2.22 5.34
CA VAL A 223 0.50 -2.57 6.46
C VAL A 223 1.58 -1.50 6.67
N ALA A 224 1.74 -1.06 7.91
CA ALA A 224 2.89 -0.28 8.36
C ALA A 224 4.06 -1.22 8.70
N VAL A 225 5.24 -0.97 8.12
CA VAL A 225 6.46 -1.73 8.41
C VAL A 225 7.38 -0.81 9.22
N ASP A 226 7.57 -1.09 10.51
CA ASP A 226 8.50 -0.39 11.40
C ASP A 226 9.77 -1.24 11.59
N ILE A 227 10.94 -0.60 11.54
CA ILE A 227 12.24 -1.26 11.76
C ILE A 227 12.92 -0.55 12.91
N ARG A 228 12.93 -1.20 14.08
CA ARG A 228 13.42 -0.66 15.34
C ARG A 228 14.84 -1.11 15.61
N ARG A 229 15.67 -0.18 16.07
CA ARG A 229 17.05 -0.47 16.47
C ARG A 229 17.06 -1.17 17.81
N LEU A 230 17.67 -2.36 17.87
CA LEU A 230 17.91 -3.08 19.11
C LEU A 230 19.33 -2.81 19.59
N ASP A 231 19.45 -1.92 20.58
CA ASP A 231 20.72 -1.57 21.20
C ASP A 231 21.25 -2.70 22.11
N SER A 232 22.56 -2.76 22.33
CA SER A 232 23.19 -3.83 23.10
C SER A 232 22.67 -3.84 24.55
N GLY A 233 22.21 -5.01 25.01
CA GLY A 233 21.58 -5.18 26.32
C GLY A 233 20.08 -4.84 26.39
N ALA A 234 19.49 -4.26 25.33
CA ALA A 234 18.04 -4.10 25.25
C ALA A 234 17.36 -5.47 25.07
N THR A 235 16.22 -5.66 25.76
CA THR A 235 15.39 -6.86 25.62
C THR A 235 14.16 -6.50 24.79
N PRO A 236 13.94 -7.12 23.61
CA PRO A 236 12.70 -6.94 22.86
C PRO A 236 11.57 -7.77 23.50
N PRO A 237 10.31 -7.30 23.40
CA PRO A 237 9.90 -6.07 22.74
C PRO A 237 10.09 -4.84 23.66
N ASP A 238 10.24 -3.64 23.06
CA ASP A 238 10.35 -2.39 23.83
C ASP A 238 8.99 -1.77 24.20
N HIS A 239 7.88 -2.38 23.76
CA HIS A 239 6.51 -2.03 24.09
C HIS A 239 5.55 -3.24 23.85
N PRO A 240 4.42 -3.34 24.59
CA PRO A 240 3.36 -4.29 24.27
C PRO A 240 2.84 -4.12 22.83
N PRO A 241 2.44 -5.20 22.13
CA PRO A 241 1.84 -5.09 20.80
C PRO A 241 0.60 -4.19 20.80
N ALA A 242 0.52 -3.25 19.85
CA ALA A 242 -0.73 -2.55 19.57
C ALA A 242 -1.77 -3.49 18.92
N PHE A 243 -3.00 -3.01 18.77
CA PHE A 243 -4.06 -3.72 18.05
C PHE A 243 -3.60 -4.09 16.63
N LEU A 244 -3.70 -5.37 16.29
CA LEU A 244 -3.24 -5.95 15.01
C LEU A 244 -1.77 -5.61 14.66
N GLU A 245 -0.92 -5.44 15.68
CA GLU A 245 0.53 -5.36 15.53
C GLU A 245 1.20 -6.71 15.77
N ARG A 246 2.23 -7.03 15.00
CA ARG A 246 3.10 -8.20 15.23
C ARG A 246 4.56 -7.79 15.31
N GLN A 247 5.27 -8.34 16.28
CA GLN A 247 6.64 -7.96 16.63
C GLN A 247 7.61 -9.12 16.35
N VAL A 248 8.68 -8.84 15.61
CA VAL A 248 9.63 -9.85 15.11
C VAL A 248 11.05 -9.47 15.46
N VAL A 249 11.87 -10.45 15.86
CA VAL A 249 13.32 -10.29 16.08
C VAL A 249 14.05 -11.19 15.09
N ILE A 250 14.93 -10.59 14.27
CA ILE A 250 15.79 -11.32 13.33
C ILE A 250 17.20 -11.40 13.92
N ARG A 251 17.79 -12.60 13.91
CA ARG A 251 19.17 -12.85 14.37
C ARG A 251 19.84 -13.95 13.58
N GLU A 252 21.17 -13.94 13.54
CA GLU A 252 21.94 -15.13 13.16
C GLU A 252 21.92 -16.21 14.27
N GLY A 253 21.94 -17.48 13.89
CA GLY A 253 22.00 -18.63 14.80
C GLY A 253 21.51 -19.94 14.17
N ASP A 254 21.14 -20.91 14.99
CA ASP A 254 20.48 -22.12 14.52
C ASP A 254 19.10 -21.79 13.90
N PRO A 255 18.65 -22.49 12.84
CA PRO A 255 17.42 -22.16 12.14
C PRO A 255 16.16 -22.51 12.94
N GLU A 256 15.44 -21.48 13.42
CA GLU A 256 14.19 -21.62 14.17
C GLU A 256 13.24 -20.45 13.86
N LEU A 257 11.95 -20.75 13.72
CA LEU A 257 10.84 -19.82 13.93
C LEU A 257 10.26 -20.11 15.31
N ARG A 258 10.26 -19.15 16.22
CA ARG A 258 9.77 -19.37 17.59
C ARG A 258 9.00 -18.18 18.14
N VAL A 259 7.76 -18.42 18.54
CA VAL A 259 6.91 -17.45 19.21
C VAL A 259 7.21 -17.49 20.72
N THR A 260 7.48 -16.33 21.34
CA THR A 260 7.66 -16.27 22.80
C THR A 260 6.30 -16.39 23.50
N PRO A 261 6.18 -17.21 24.57
CA PRO A 261 4.95 -17.30 25.34
C PRO A 261 4.78 -16.07 26.23
N GLY A 262 3.54 -15.56 26.35
CA GLY A 262 3.22 -14.43 27.22
C GLY A 262 2.13 -13.54 26.63
N PRO A 263 1.82 -12.40 27.28
CA PRO A 263 0.92 -11.39 26.76
C PRO A 263 1.52 -10.60 25.58
N ASP A 264 2.85 -10.52 25.50
CA ASP A 264 3.60 -9.76 24.50
C ASP A 264 4.43 -10.72 23.62
N PRO A 265 3.83 -11.51 22.71
CA PRO A 265 4.57 -12.48 21.92
C PRO A 265 5.38 -11.83 20.81
N VAL A 266 6.63 -12.27 20.70
CA VAL A 266 7.57 -11.90 19.64
C VAL A 266 7.91 -13.16 18.87
N LEU A 267 7.93 -13.08 17.54
CA LEU A 267 8.50 -14.13 16.70
C LEU A 267 10.02 -13.92 16.59
N MET A 268 10.80 -14.84 17.15
CA MET A 268 12.20 -14.99 16.80
C MET A 268 12.29 -15.69 15.44
N ILE A 269 13.05 -15.11 14.52
CA ILE A 269 13.44 -15.71 13.24
C ILE A 269 14.96 -15.82 13.25
N SER A 270 15.47 -17.04 13.35
CA SER A 270 16.92 -17.31 13.36
C SER A 270 17.35 -18.24 12.23
N GLY A 271 18.65 -18.23 11.94
CA GLY A 271 19.30 -19.05 10.93
C GLY A 271 20.60 -18.42 10.44
N ASP A 272 21.14 -18.98 9.37
CA ASP A 272 22.30 -18.49 8.61
C ASP A 272 21.87 -17.90 7.25
N LYS A 273 22.85 -17.61 6.38
CA LYS A 273 22.63 -17.05 5.04
C LYS A 273 21.64 -17.85 4.18
N ASP A 274 21.63 -19.18 4.29
CA ASP A 274 20.87 -20.06 3.41
C ASP A 274 19.51 -20.46 4.04
N SER A 275 19.46 -20.53 5.38
CA SER A 275 18.29 -20.94 6.14
C SER A 275 17.37 -19.79 6.57
N LEU A 276 17.87 -18.58 6.85
CA LEU A 276 17.02 -17.41 7.17
C LEU A 276 16.01 -17.07 6.06
N PRO A 277 16.40 -17.00 4.77
CA PRO A 277 15.44 -16.82 3.69
C PRO A 277 14.39 -17.93 3.64
N THR A 278 14.74 -19.14 4.07
CA THR A 278 13.85 -20.30 4.10
C THR A 278 12.86 -20.25 5.27
N GLN A 279 13.28 -19.75 6.44
CA GLN A 279 12.37 -19.45 7.56
C GLN A 279 11.38 -18.33 7.18
N ILE A 280 11.86 -17.24 6.57
CA ILE A 280 11.03 -16.12 6.09
C ILE A 280 9.99 -16.61 5.07
N ARG A 281 10.39 -17.43 4.09
CA ARG A 281 9.45 -18.02 3.11
C ARG A 281 8.40 -18.92 3.77
N LEU A 282 8.73 -19.65 4.84
CA LEU A 282 7.73 -20.44 5.56
C LEU A 282 6.68 -19.53 6.18
N ILE A 283 7.07 -18.58 7.04
CA ILE A 283 6.13 -17.75 7.80
C ILE A 283 5.25 -16.85 6.91
N THR A 284 5.76 -16.33 5.79
CA THR A 284 4.97 -15.45 4.90
C THR A 284 4.07 -16.21 3.92
N SER A 285 4.26 -17.53 3.77
CA SER A 285 3.45 -18.39 2.89
C SER A 285 2.26 -19.03 3.61
N ASP A 286 1.31 -19.61 2.86
CA ASP A 286 0.24 -20.42 3.45
C ASP A 286 0.72 -21.74 4.07
N LEU A 287 1.98 -22.16 3.84
CA LEU A 287 2.57 -23.31 4.53
C LEU A 287 2.74 -23.04 6.03
N ALA A 288 2.80 -21.77 6.46
CA ALA A 288 2.81 -21.40 7.88
C ALA A 288 1.64 -22.04 8.65
N ARG A 289 0.47 -22.23 8.00
CA ARG A 289 -0.72 -22.85 8.62
C ARG A 289 -0.51 -24.29 9.09
N ALA A 290 0.56 -24.97 8.64
CA ALA A 290 0.93 -26.30 9.13
C ALA A 290 1.80 -26.25 10.41
N ALA A 291 2.41 -25.09 10.72
CA ALA A 291 3.30 -24.90 11.86
C ALA A 291 2.52 -24.62 13.17
N MET A 292 1.66 -25.56 13.55
CA MET A 292 0.72 -25.49 14.69
C MET A 292 1.39 -25.61 16.07
N ALA A 293 2.68 -25.28 16.19
CA ALA A 293 3.47 -25.34 17.41
C ALA A 293 4.10 -23.98 17.72
N GLY A 294 4.50 -23.76 18.97
CA GLY A 294 5.18 -22.54 19.41
C GLY A 294 6.56 -22.33 18.76
N SER A 295 7.18 -23.39 18.23
CA SER A 295 8.31 -23.28 17.31
C SER A 295 8.25 -24.28 16.15
N ALA A 296 8.95 -23.93 15.06
CA ALA A 296 9.08 -24.74 13.86
C ALA A 296 10.40 -24.41 13.14
N THR A 297 10.94 -25.36 12.37
CA THR A 297 12.11 -25.13 11.51
C THR A 297 11.78 -25.52 10.08
N ALA A 298 11.90 -24.58 9.15
CA ALA A 298 11.78 -24.82 7.72
C ALA A 298 13.06 -25.48 7.19
N LEU A 299 12.98 -26.75 6.79
CA LEU A 299 14.08 -27.47 6.15
C LEU A 299 14.19 -27.19 4.64
N GLY A 300 13.10 -26.73 4.03
CA GLY A 300 13.04 -26.38 2.62
C GLY A 300 11.66 -25.85 2.25
N VAL A 301 11.62 -24.67 1.64
CA VAL A 301 10.41 -24.06 1.09
C VAL A 301 10.66 -23.78 -0.39
N PRO A 302 9.96 -24.45 -1.32
CA PRO A 302 10.14 -24.27 -2.76
C PRO A 302 9.98 -22.81 -3.18
N VAL A 303 10.82 -22.35 -4.09
CA VAL A 303 10.65 -21.06 -4.78
C VAL A 303 9.92 -21.35 -6.09
N ALA A 304 8.70 -20.83 -6.23
CA ALA A 304 7.99 -20.92 -7.49
C ALA A 304 8.73 -20.08 -8.56
N PRO A 305 9.08 -20.65 -9.73
CA PRO A 305 9.64 -19.86 -10.82
C PRO A 305 8.55 -18.95 -11.38
N GLN A 306 8.78 -17.64 -11.31
CA GLN A 306 7.83 -16.64 -11.77
C GLN A 306 8.26 -16.16 -13.15
N LEU A 307 7.70 -16.79 -14.18
CA LEU A 307 7.93 -16.41 -15.57
C LEU A 307 7.01 -15.23 -15.93
N ALA A 308 7.58 -14.19 -16.53
CA ALA A 308 6.83 -13.08 -17.12
C ALA A 308 6.32 -13.49 -18.51
N PRO A 309 5.04 -13.81 -18.71
CA PRO A 309 4.59 -14.49 -19.93
C PRO A 309 4.30 -13.48 -21.04
N GLU A 310 4.57 -13.83 -22.30
CA GLU A 310 4.34 -12.92 -23.43
C GLU A 310 2.86 -12.51 -23.55
N SER A 311 1.95 -13.40 -23.16
CA SER A 311 0.53 -13.13 -22.96
C SER A 311 -0.03 -13.75 -21.67
N THR A 312 -1.18 -13.24 -21.25
CA THR A 312 -1.95 -13.64 -20.07
C THR A 312 -3.45 -13.44 -20.36
N THR A 313 -4.35 -13.64 -19.39
CA THR A 313 -5.78 -13.34 -19.55
C THR A 313 -6.24 -12.22 -18.61
N LEU A 314 -7.38 -11.60 -18.89
CA LEU A 314 -8.02 -10.65 -17.97
C LEU A 314 -8.27 -11.28 -16.58
N ALA A 315 -8.68 -12.56 -16.53
CA ALA A 315 -8.82 -13.34 -15.30
C ALA A 315 -7.51 -13.40 -14.49
N ALA A 316 -6.40 -13.74 -15.15
CA ALA A 316 -5.08 -13.83 -14.51
C ALA A 316 -4.53 -12.46 -14.06
N LEU A 317 -4.93 -11.38 -14.75
CA LEU A 317 -4.71 -10.00 -14.31
C LEU A 317 -5.63 -9.59 -13.14
N GLY A 318 -6.45 -10.49 -12.59
CA GLY A 318 -7.32 -10.27 -11.44
C GLY A 318 -8.70 -9.70 -11.79
N GLN A 319 -9.06 -9.62 -13.07
CA GLN A 319 -10.32 -9.04 -13.52
C GLN A 319 -11.42 -10.11 -13.49
N SER A 320 -12.19 -10.16 -12.40
CA SER A 320 -13.25 -11.14 -12.16
C SER A 320 -14.68 -10.60 -12.35
N ARG A 321 -14.86 -9.27 -12.26
CA ARG A 321 -16.16 -8.60 -12.43
C ARG A 321 -16.19 -7.86 -13.77
N LEU A 322 -16.50 -8.62 -14.82
CA LEU A 322 -16.53 -8.16 -16.21
C LEU A 322 -17.93 -8.24 -16.82
N SER A 323 -18.97 -7.94 -16.04
CA SER A 323 -20.35 -7.84 -16.50
C SER A 323 -21.04 -6.67 -15.82
N ALA A 324 -21.88 -5.94 -16.55
CA ALA A 324 -22.64 -4.81 -16.04
C ALA A 324 -23.99 -4.72 -16.77
N THR A 325 -24.99 -4.17 -16.08
CA THR A 325 -26.35 -3.98 -16.59
C THR A 325 -26.82 -2.58 -16.21
N ALA A 326 -27.35 -1.83 -17.17
CA ALA A 326 -27.85 -0.47 -16.98
C ALA A 326 -28.92 -0.13 -18.04
N ILE A 327 -29.61 0.99 -17.84
CA ILE A 327 -30.53 1.55 -18.85
C ILE A 327 -29.76 2.57 -19.70
N GLY A 328 -30.05 2.60 -21.00
CA GLY A 328 -29.30 3.45 -21.93
C GLY A 328 -27.88 2.90 -22.14
N SER A 329 -26.86 3.51 -21.54
CA SER A 329 -25.46 3.13 -21.76
C SER A 329 -24.90 2.25 -20.64
N VAL A 330 -24.24 1.15 -21.01
CA VAL A 330 -23.56 0.24 -20.06
C VAL A 330 -22.06 0.40 -20.17
N ARG A 331 -21.38 0.59 -19.04
CA ARG A 331 -19.92 0.73 -18.97
C ARG A 331 -19.35 -0.34 -18.05
N ILE A 332 -18.35 -1.07 -18.54
CA ILE A 332 -17.48 -1.92 -17.71
C ILE A 332 -16.11 -1.26 -17.67
N GLU A 333 -15.62 -0.98 -16.47
CA GLU A 333 -14.25 -0.51 -16.23
C GLU A 333 -13.43 -1.62 -15.60
N PHE A 334 -12.19 -1.80 -16.08
CA PHE A 334 -11.22 -2.70 -15.49
C PHE A 334 -9.81 -2.13 -15.63
N ALA A 335 -8.92 -2.47 -14.69
CA ALA A 335 -7.55 -1.94 -14.67
C ALA A 335 -6.56 -3.01 -15.12
N ILE A 336 -5.73 -2.68 -16.12
CA ILE A 336 -4.57 -3.50 -16.48
C ILE A 336 -3.41 -3.09 -15.57
N ASP A 337 -3.17 -3.92 -14.56
CA ASP A 337 -1.99 -3.88 -13.71
C ASP A 337 -0.77 -4.37 -14.49
N MET A 338 0.06 -3.42 -14.92
CA MET A 338 1.25 -3.69 -15.73
C MET A 338 2.32 -4.50 -14.97
N THR A 339 2.25 -4.56 -13.64
CA THR A 339 3.21 -5.33 -12.82
C THR A 339 2.98 -6.83 -12.91
N ARG A 340 1.73 -7.25 -13.12
CA ARG A 340 1.35 -8.66 -13.33
C ARG A 340 1.84 -9.25 -14.65
N LEU A 341 2.25 -8.40 -15.61
CA LEU A 341 2.98 -8.86 -16.80
C LEU A 341 4.43 -9.29 -16.47
N GLY A 342 4.93 -8.96 -15.27
CA GLY A 342 6.23 -9.40 -14.75
C GLY A 342 7.46 -8.77 -15.43
N ARG A 343 7.27 -7.80 -16.33
CA ARG A 343 8.35 -7.10 -17.05
C ARG A 343 7.87 -5.74 -17.57
N PRO A 344 8.77 -4.79 -17.86
CA PRO A 344 8.43 -3.57 -18.59
C PRO A 344 7.86 -3.94 -19.96
N SER A 345 6.67 -3.43 -20.29
CA SER A 345 5.94 -3.84 -21.49
C SER A 345 5.45 -2.64 -22.30
N LYS A 346 5.49 -2.77 -23.63
CA LYS A 346 4.99 -1.82 -24.63
C LYS A 346 4.05 -2.55 -25.59
N ASN A 347 3.38 -1.80 -26.47
CA ASN A 347 2.50 -2.35 -27.51
C ASN A 347 1.45 -3.32 -26.91
N VAL A 348 0.86 -2.95 -25.77
CA VAL A 348 -0.11 -3.81 -25.06
C VAL A 348 -1.38 -3.94 -25.90
N ARG A 349 -1.82 -5.18 -26.12
CA ARG A 349 -3.04 -5.49 -26.87
C ARG A 349 -3.96 -6.37 -26.04
N ILE A 350 -5.25 -6.08 -26.12
CA ILE A 350 -6.33 -6.79 -25.43
C ILE A 350 -7.22 -7.44 -26.48
N HIS A 351 -7.52 -8.72 -26.29
CA HIS A 351 -8.54 -9.44 -27.04
C HIS A 351 -9.87 -9.33 -26.30
N LEU A 352 -10.67 -8.33 -26.70
CA LEU A 352 -11.98 -8.06 -26.14
C LEU A 352 -13.02 -8.91 -26.85
N ARG A 353 -13.41 -10.01 -26.21
CA ARG A 353 -14.50 -10.88 -26.67
C ARG A 353 -15.59 -10.97 -25.61
N GLY A 354 -16.84 -11.14 -26.03
CA GLY A 354 -17.95 -11.13 -25.09
C GLY A 354 -19.33 -11.08 -25.73
N ASN A 355 -20.30 -10.67 -24.94
CA ASN A 355 -21.69 -10.53 -25.36
C ASN A 355 -22.36 -9.26 -24.81
N HIS A 356 -23.48 -8.91 -25.42
CA HIS A 356 -24.38 -7.85 -24.98
C HIS A 356 -25.83 -8.25 -25.28
N THR A 357 -26.80 -7.61 -24.61
CA THR A 357 -28.21 -7.73 -24.99
C THR A 357 -28.38 -7.29 -26.44
N PRO A 358 -28.90 -8.14 -27.35
CA PRO A 358 -29.18 -7.74 -28.73
C PRO A 358 -30.17 -6.58 -28.76
N LEU A 359 -29.84 -5.52 -29.49
CA LEU A 359 -30.75 -4.38 -29.65
C LEU A 359 -31.87 -4.71 -30.65
N PRO A 360 -33.12 -4.23 -30.44
CA PRO A 360 -34.17 -4.29 -31.46
C PRO A 360 -33.77 -3.57 -32.74
N GLU A 361 -34.31 -3.97 -33.89
CA GLU A 361 -34.01 -3.35 -35.21
C GLU A 361 -34.31 -1.82 -35.27
N THR A 362 -35.11 -1.30 -34.34
CA THR A 362 -35.40 0.13 -34.18
C THR A 362 -34.32 0.93 -33.46
N LEU A 363 -33.33 0.26 -32.86
CA LEU A 363 -32.20 0.86 -32.14
C LEU A 363 -30.89 0.41 -32.78
N ASN A 364 -30.00 1.37 -33.03
CA ASN A 364 -28.61 1.10 -33.37
C ASN A 364 -27.75 1.20 -32.10
N GLY A 365 -26.45 0.96 -32.23
CA GLY A 365 -25.51 1.23 -31.15
C GLY A 365 -24.07 1.00 -31.55
N GLN A 366 -23.16 1.36 -30.66
CA GLN A 366 -21.73 1.07 -30.77
C GLN A 366 -21.18 0.54 -29.45
N VAL A 367 -20.12 -0.26 -29.55
CA VAL A 367 -19.23 -0.54 -28.42
C VAL A 367 -18.00 0.34 -28.62
N ALA A 368 -17.70 1.19 -27.64
CA ALA A 368 -16.55 2.07 -27.62
C ALA A 368 -15.57 1.66 -26.52
N VAL A 369 -14.27 1.72 -26.80
CA VAL A 369 -13.20 1.41 -25.84
C VAL A 369 -12.38 2.66 -25.59
N THR A 370 -12.25 3.03 -24.32
CA THR A 370 -11.59 4.23 -23.84
C THR A 370 -10.48 3.88 -22.85
N VAL A 371 -9.41 4.67 -22.84
CA VAL A 371 -8.36 4.65 -21.82
C VAL A 371 -8.16 6.08 -21.35
N GLY A 372 -8.48 6.34 -20.09
CA GLY A 372 -8.81 7.70 -19.63
C GLY A 372 -9.91 8.31 -20.50
N ASP A 373 -9.73 9.57 -20.90
CA ASP A 373 -10.70 10.30 -21.74
C ASP A 373 -10.56 10.00 -23.25
N ARG A 374 -9.58 9.19 -23.67
CA ARG A 374 -9.30 8.94 -25.09
C ARG A 374 -9.95 7.63 -25.57
N GLN A 375 -10.87 7.74 -26.53
CA GLN A 375 -11.36 6.59 -27.28
C GLN A 375 -10.23 6.04 -28.17
N ILE A 376 -9.94 4.75 -28.02
CA ILE A 376 -8.87 4.04 -28.76
C ILE A 376 -9.43 3.06 -29.80
N ALA A 377 -10.68 2.61 -29.65
CA ALA A 377 -11.40 1.82 -30.64
C ALA A 377 -12.92 2.04 -30.49
N ALA A 378 -13.67 1.83 -31.57
CA ALA A 378 -15.12 1.68 -31.53
C ALA A 378 -15.60 0.86 -32.73
N TRP A 379 -16.69 0.12 -32.56
CA TRP A 379 -17.34 -0.67 -33.61
C TRP A 379 -18.86 -0.71 -33.42
N PRO A 380 -19.66 -0.87 -34.49
CA PRO A 380 -21.11 -0.99 -34.37
C PRO A 380 -21.49 -2.29 -33.64
N VAL A 381 -22.62 -2.26 -32.92
CA VAL A 381 -23.20 -3.47 -32.33
C VAL A 381 -23.68 -4.44 -33.41
N GLN A 382 -23.67 -5.74 -33.10
CA GLN A 382 -24.14 -6.79 -34.00
C GLN A 382 -25.45 -7.39 -33.49
N LEU A 383 -26.38 -7.72 -34.40
CA LEU A 383 -27.62 -8.44 -34.09
C LEU A 383 -27.39 -9.81 -33.42
N SER A 384 -26.17 -10.36 -33.53
CA SER A 384 -25.73 -11.57 -32.83
C SER A 384 -25.64 -11.42 -31.31
N GLY A 385 -25.65 -10.20 -30.78
CA GLY A 385 -25.35 -9.92 -29.38
C GLY A 385 -23.90 -10.23 -28.98
N ARG A 386 -22.97 -10.38 -29.94
CA ARG A 386 -21.57 -10.77 -29.69
C ARG A 386 -20.57 -9.79 -30.28
N PHE A 387 -19.38 -9.75 -29.68
CA PHE A 387 -18.21 -9.04 -30.20
C PHE A 387 -16.94 -9.85 -29.93
N ASP A 388 -15.94 -9.69 -30.79
CA ASP A 388 -14.66 -10.40 -30.76
C ASP A 388 -13.63 -9.53 -31.50
N GLU A 389 -12.92 -8.66 -30.77
CA GLU A 389 -12.11 -7.59 -31.33
C GLU A 389 -10.75 -7.44 -30.63
N TRP A 390 -9.73 -7.03 -31.40
CA TRP A 390 -8.39 -6.76 -30.87
C TRP A 390 -8.14 -5.26 -30.75
N VAL A 391 -7.97 -4.78 -29.53
CA VAL A 391 -7.67 -3.37 -29.24
C VAL A 391 -6.21 -3.22 -28.81
N THR A 392 -5.51 -2.24 -29.38
CA THR A 392 -4.12 -1.88 -29.01
C THR A 392 -4.15 -0.61 -28.16
N ILE A 393 -3.52 -0.63 -26.99
CA ILE A 393 -3.35 0.56 -26.17
C ILE A 393 -2.12 1.34 -26.68
N PRO A 394 -2.27 2.61 -27.09
CA PRO A 394 -1.13 3.48 -27.43
C PRO A 394 -0.16 3.62 -26.26
N ALA A 395 1.15 3.61 -26.54
CA ALA A 395 2.17 3.58 -25.50
C ALA A 395 2.15 4.83 -24.59
N GLU A 396 1.71 5.97 -25.11
CA GLU A 396 1.53 7.22 -24.35
C GLU A 396 0.35 7.20 -23.37
N LEU A 397 -0.56 6.21 -23.48
CA LEU A 397 -1.66 5.99 -22.54
C LEU A 397 -1.35 4.88 -21.52
N LEU A 398 -0.22 4.18 -21.66
CA LEU A 398 0.19 3.17 -20.70
C LEU A 398 0.63 3.83 -19.40
N THR A 399 -0.05 3.45 -18.32
CA THR A 399 0.36 3.75 -16.95
C THR A 399 0.48 2.45 -16.16
N ARG A 400 1.00 2.53 -14.94
CA ARG A 400 1.15 1.39 -14.01
C ARG A 400 -0.16 0.60 -13.85
N PHE A 401 -1.28 1.31 -13.76
CA PHE A 401 -2.65 0.77 -13.72
C PHE A 401 -3.44 1.41 -14.87
N THR A 402 -3.37 0.80 -16.04
CA THR A 402 -4.04 1.35 -17.23
C THR A 402 -5.53 1.00 -17.16
N THR A 403 -6.36 1.95 -16.74
CA THR A 403 -7.82 1.78 -16.71
C THR A 403 -8.39 1.78 -18.12
N VAL A 404 -9.05 0.68 -18.49
CA VAL A 404 -9.75 0.49 -19.74
C VAL A 404 -11.25 0.47 -19.44
N ALA A 405 -12.02 1.27 -20.17
CA ALA A 405 -13.47 1.26 -20.08
C ALA A 405 -14.10 0.89 -21.43
N VAL A 406 -14.88 -0.19 -21.43
CA VAL A 406 -15.66 -0.67 -22.56
C VAL A 406 -17.11 -0.25 -22.35
N THR A 407 -17.65 0.56 -23.26
CA THR A 407 -18.96 1.18 -23.13
C THR A 407 -19.86 0.78 -24.30
N LEU A 408 -20.99 0.15 -23.99
CA LEU A 408 -22.10 -0.08 -24.92
C LEU A 408 -22.98 1.17 -24.94
N GLN A 409 -23.17 1.75 -26.12
CA GLN A 409 -23.93 2.98 -26.35
C GLN A 409 -25.01 2.72 -27.41
N PRO A 410 -26.26 2.49 -27.02
CA PRO A 410 -27.40 2.50 -27.94
C PRO A 410 -27.65 3.91 -28.50
N ALA A 411 -28.22 3.96 -29.70
CA ALA A 411 -28.62 5.17 -30.39
C ALA A 411 -29.95 4.94 -31.10
N GLY A 412 -30.96 5.74 -30.74
CA GLY A 412 -32.31 5.68 -31.30
C GLY A 412 -33.32 6.32 -30.37
N LEU A 413 -34.61 6.26 -30.72
CA LEU A 413 -35.69 6.73 -29.86
C LEU A 413 -35.91 5.70 -28.74
N THR A 414 -35.56 6.05 -27.51
CA THR A 414 -35.93 5.24 -26.35
C THR A 414 -37.42 5.44 -26.02
N HIS A 415 -38.03 4.43 -25.41
CA HIS A 415 -39.40 4.55 -24.93
C HIS A 415 -39.44 5.40 -23.66
N GLY A 416 -40.53 6.13 -23.42
CA GLY A 416 -40.63 7.03 -22.26
C GLY A 416 -40.44 6.31 -20.91
N CYS A 417 -40.15 7.09 -19.86
CA CYS A 417 -39.74 6.63 -18.53
C CYS A 417 -40.34 5.29 -18.08
N GLY A 418 -39.48 4.33 -17.72
CA GLY A 418 -39.89 3.03 -17.18
C GLY A 418 -40.35 2.00 -18.22
N LEU A 419 -40.33 2.34 -19.51
CA LEU A 419 -40.50 1.39 -20.62
C LEU A 419 -39.16 0.95 -21.24
N GLU A 420 -38.06 1.56 -20.83
CA GLU A 420 -36.71 1.23 -21.27
C GLU A 420 -36.28 -0.09 -20.61
N GLN A 421 -35.84 -1.06 -21.42
CA GLN A 421 -35.35 -2.32 -20.91
C GLN A 421 -33.86 -2.19 -20.56
N PRO A 422 -33.41 -2.72 -19.41
CA PRO A 422 -32.00 -2.76 -19.09
C PRO A 422 -31.27 -3.65 -20.11
N ILE A 423 -30.14 -3.17 -20.58
CA ILE A 423 -29.23 -3.94 -21.41
C ILE A 423 -28.02 -4.36 -20.58
N THR A 424 -27.45 -5.50 -20.92
CA THR A 424 -26.27 -6.07 -20.25
C THR A 424 -25.11 -6.06 -21.23
N LEU A 425 -23.91 -5.80 -20.72
CA LEU A 425 -22.64 -6.03 -21.39
C LEU A 425 -21.86 -7.05 -20.55
N THR A 426 -21.19 -8.02 -21.19
CA THR A 426 -20.29 -8.95 -20.53
C THR A 426 -19.04 -9.16 -21.39
N ILE A 427 -17.86 -9.05 -20.77
CA ILE A 427 -16.56 -9.36 -21.37
C ILE A 427 -16.10 -10.71 -20.80
N ASP A 428 -15.60 -11.58 -21.67
CA ASP A 428 -15.04 -12.87 -21.29
C ASP A 428 -13.70 -12.67 -20.56
N PRO A 429 -13.56 -13.13 -19.30
CA PRO A 429 -12.33 -12.97 -18.54
C PRO A 429 -11.15 -13.80 -19.10
N ASP A 430 -11.41 -14.79 -19.97
CA ASP A 430 -10.37 -15.52 -20.70
C ASP A 430 -9.89 -14.80 -21.98
N GLY A 431 -10.29 -13.53 -22.18
CA GLY A 431 -9.72 -12.65 -23.20
C GLY A 431 -8.22 -12.41 -22.97
N GLU A 432 -7.42 -12.60 -24.04
CA GLU A 432 -5.95 -12.50 -24.01
C GLU A 432 -5.48 -11.04 -23.84
N VAL A 433 -4.49 -10.83 -22.97
CA VAL A 433 -3.70 -9.60 -22.90
C VAL A 433 -2.25 -9.93 -23.20
N ARG A 434 -1.67 -9.29 -24.21
CA ARG A 434 -0.27 -9.51 -24.66
C ARG A 434 0.51 -8.21 -24.70
N GLY A 435 1.82 -8.29 -24.49
CA GLY A 435 2.71 -7.13 -24.51
C GLY A 435 4.16 -7.46 -24.85
N GLU A 436 4.81 -6.60 -25.62
CA GLU A 436 6.21 -6.75 -26.01
C GLU A 436 7.14 -6.19 -24.93
N LEU A 437 8.33 -6.75 -24.75
CA LEU A 437 9.33 -6.25 -23.81
C LEU A 437 9.77 -4.81 -24.16
N ALA A 438 9.66 -3.89 -23.19
CA ALA A 438 10.12 -2.51 -23.29
C ALA A 438 11.56 -2.38 -22.77
N LYS A 439 12.47 -1.90 -23.63
CA LYS A 439 13.86 -1.57 -23.31
C LYS A 439 14.24 -0.28 -24.07
N PRO A 440 14.32 0.89 -23.41
CA PRO A 440 13.99 1.15 -22.00
C PRO A 440 12.50 0.94 -21.66
N PRO A 441 12.13 0.87 -20.36
CA PRO A 441 10.75 0.87 -19.90
C PRO A 441 9.94 2.07 -20.41
N VAL A 442 8.64 1.85 -20.65
CA VAL A 442 7.68 2.89 -21.01
C VAL A 442 6.45 2.74 -20.10
N PRO A 443 6.02 3.79 -19.37
CA PRO A 443 6.76 5.03 -19.11
C PRO A 443 8.08 4.76 -18.37
N GLY A 444 9.03 5.71 -18.42
CA GLY A 444 10.33 5.63 -17.73
C GLY A 444 10.28 6.02 -16.25
N GLY A 445 11.46 6.14 -15.63
CA GLY A 445 11.60 6.68 -14.26
C GLY A 445 10.88 5.86 -13.17
N LEU A 446 10.43 6.54 -12.11
CA LEU A 446 9.70 6.00 -10.95
C LEU A 446 8.34 5.40 -11.33
N SER A 447 7.78 5.80 -12.47
CA SER A 447 6.60 5.19 -13.10
C SER A 447 6.87 3.74 -13.56
N ALA A 448 8.13 3.41 -13.88
CA ALA A 448 8.54 2.09 -14.36
C ALA A 448 8.90 1.08 -13.26
N VAL A 449 9.14 1.57 -12.03
CA VAL A 449 10.00 0.89 -11.06
C VAL A 449 9.54 -0.51 -10.66
N PRO A 450 8.26 -0.80 -10.33
CA PRO A 450 7.88 -2.16 -9.93
C PRO A 450 8.15 -3.17 -11.06
N GLN A 451 7.56 -2.96 -12.24
CA GLN A 451 7.73 -3.86 -13.37
C GLN A 451 9.18 -3.94 -13.87
N ALA A 452 10.03 -2.95 -13.56
CA ALA A 452 11.45 -2.94 -13.93
C ALA A 452 12.41 -3.51 -12.87
N LEU A 453 11.96 -3.71 -11.63
CA LEU A 453 12.72 -4.37 -10.55
C LEU A 453 12.24 -5.81 -10.28
N LEU A 454 11.22 -6.31 -11.00
CA LEU A 454 10.65 -7.62 -10.76
C LEU A 454 11.35 -8.77 -11.53
N PRO A 455 11.30 -10.01 -10.98
CA PRO A 455 11.04 -10.33 -9.58
C PRO A 455 12.29 -10.16 -8.71
N ASP A 456 13.49 -10.23 -9.30
CA ASP A 456 14.78 -10.22 -8.61
C ASP A 456 15.47 -8.86 -8.75
N VAL A 457 15.88 -8.28 -7.61
CA VAL A 457 16.52 -6.96 -7.56
C VAL A 457 17.73 -6.98 -6.63
N GLN A 458 18.86 -6.46 -7.12
CA GLN A 458 20.06 -6.33 -6.30
C GLN A 458 20.02 -5.07 -5.45
N VAL A 459 20.51 -5.15 -4.21
CA VAL A 459 20.55 -4.03 -3.27
C VAL A 459 22.01 -3.76 -2.91
N GLY A 460 22.45 -2.52 -3.13
CA GLY A 460 23.78 -2.06 -2.75
C GLY A 460 23.68 -0.96 -1.69
N LEU A 461 24.30 -1.18 -0.54
CA LEU A 461 24.40 -0.19 0.54
C LEU A 461 25.79 0.45 0.54
N GLN A 462 25.87 1.77 0.41
CA GLN A 462 27.14 2.51 0.42
C GLN A 462 27.80 2.46 1.81
N THR A 463 27.01 2.60 2.88
CA THR A 463 27.49 2.49 4.26
C THR A 463 26.73 1.36 4.96
N PRO A 464 27.10 0.08 4.75
CA PRO A 464 26.40 -1.07 5.34
C PRO A 464 26.24 -0.93 6.86
N GLY A 465 25.00 -1.11 7.34
CA GLY A 465 24.63 -0.93 8.73
C GLY A 465 23.13 -0.62 8.87
N PHE A 466 22.69 -0.33 10.09
CA PHE A 466 21.27 -0.17 10.42
C PHE A 466 20.57 0.90 9.55
N ALA A 467 21.13 2.10 9.43
CA ALA A 467 20.49 3.21 8.73
C ALA A 467 20.28 2.95 7.22
N ASP A 468 21.30 2.42 6.52
CA ASP A 468 21.20 2.14 5.09
C ASP A 468 20.30 0.91 4.82
N THR A 469 20.26 -0.05 5.74
CA THR A 469 19.31 -1.17 5.69
C THR A 469 17.87 -0.69 5.83
N VAL A 470 17.59 0.24 6.75
CA VAL A 470 16.26 0.86 6.88
C VAL A 470 15.90 1.61 5.60
N ARG A 471 16.78 2.47 5.06
CA ARG A 471 16.54 3.19 3.80
C ARG A 471 16.22 2.24 2.63
N ALA A 472 16.98 1.16 2.49
CA ALA A 472 16.74 0.14 1.46
C ALA A 472 15.39 -0.56 1.67
N ALA A 473 15.08 -0.97 2.90
CA ALA A 473 13.78 -1.58 3.23
C ALA A 473 12.62 -0.63 2.91
N GLN A 474 12.76 0.66 3.25
CA GLN A 474 11.73 1.66 2.99
C GLN A 474 11.46 1.86 1.49
N ILE A 475 12.53 1.93 0.67
CA ILE A 475 12.41 1.98 -0.80
C ILE A 475 11.71 0.72 -1.32
N LEU A 476 12.15 -0.47 -0.86
CA LEU A 476 11.57 -1.75 -1.30
C LEU A 476 10.10 -1.93 -0.89
N VAL A 477 9.71 -1.50 0.31
CA VAL A 477 8.30 -1.49 0.76
C VAL A 477 7.47 -0.53 -0.11
N ALA A 478 7.99 0.67 -0.40
CA ALA A 478 7.31 1.62 -1.26
C ALA A 478 7.09 1.09 -2.68
N VAL A 479 8.03 0.30 -3.22
CA VAL A 479 7.87 -0.38 -4.51
C VAL A 479 6.95 -1.60 -4.40
N GLN A 480 7.07 -2.41 -3.35
CA GLN A 480 6.26 -3.62 -3.17
C GLN A 480 4.76 -3.31 -3.05
N ARG A 481 4.39 -2.19 -2.40
CA ARG A 481 3.00 -1.69 -2.34
C ARG A 481 2.36 -1.48 -3.73
N LEU A 482 3.17 -1.43 -4.78
CA LEU A 482 2.77 -1.11 -6.15
C LEU A 482 2.73 -2.33 -7.08
N THR A 483 2.94 -3.53 -6.53
CA THR A 483 2.95 -4.80 -7.27
C THR A 483 2.42 -5.95 -6.42
N ALA A 484 1.50 -6.75 -6.99
CA ALA A 484 1.07 -8.02 -6.39
C ALA A 484 2.14 -9.14 -6.54
N VAL A 485 3.13 -8.94 -7.40
CA VAL A 485 4.28 -9.83 -7.59
C VAL A 485 5.31 -9.55 -6.48
N PRO A 486 5.76 -10.55 -5.69
CA PRO A 486 6.77 -10.34 -4.64
C PRO A 486 8.15 -9.99 -5.20
N LEU A 487 8.74 -8.92 -4.70
CA LEU A 487 10.15 -8.56 -4.90
C LEU A 487 11.05 -9.48 -4.07
N ARG A 488 12.11 -9.96 -4.71
CA ARG A 488 13.17 -10.79 -4.12
C ARG A 488 14.46 -9.98 -4.06
N PRO A 489 14.68 -9.19 -2.99
CA PRO A 489 15.89 -8.40 -2.84
C PRO A 489 17.10 -9.29 -2.53
N GLU A 490 18.16 -9.16 -3.32
CA GLU A 490 19.48 -9.76 -3.08
C GLU A 490 20.44 -8.67 -2.58
N LEU A 491 20.83 -8.71 -1.30
CA LEU A 491 21.84 -7.81 -0.79
C LEU A 491 23.23 -8.23 -1.30
N VAL A 492 23.88 -7.34 -2.04
CA VAL A 492 25.24 -7.51 -2.57
C VAL A 492 26.12 -6.32 -2.17
N SER A 493 27.42 -6.36 -2.50
CA SER A 493 28.27 -5.19 -2.29
C SER A 493 27.83 -4.02 -3.17
N PHE A 494 28.02 -2.77 -2.72
CA PHE A 494 27.65 -1.59 -3.50
C PHE A 494 28.30 -1.59 -4.89
N ASP A 495 29.57 -1.96 -4.99
CA ASP A 495 30.29 -2.07 -6.26
C ASP A 495 29.69 -3.15 -7.18
N THR A 496 29.35 -4.32 -6.62
CA THR A 496 28.65 -5.38 -7.37
C THR A 496 27.30 -4.89 -7.90
N ALA A 497 26.51 -4.20 -7.06
CA ALA A 497 25.23 -3.65 -7.46
C ALA A 497 25.38 -2.57 -8.55
N VAL A 498 26.46 -1.80 -8.57
CA VAL A 498 26.76 -0.77 -9.59
C VAL A 498 27.16 -1.39 -10.94
N HIS A 499 27.97 -2.45 -10.95
CA HIS A 499 28.50 -3.05 -12.18
C HIS A 499 27.63 -4.19 -12.78
N SER A 500 26.67 -4.71 -12.00
CA SER A 500 25.76 -5.77 -12.43
C SER A 500 24.86 -5.40 -13.62
N GLN A 501 24.35 -6.42 -14.32
CA GLN A 501 23.33 -6.30 -15.36
C GLN A 501 21.89 -6.50 -14.81
N GLN A 502 21.74 -6.97 -13.56
CA GLN A 502 20.44 -7.11 -12.91
C GLN A 502 19.88 -5.74 -12.47
N PRO A 503 18.55 -5.53 -12.43
CA PRO A 503 17.98 -4.33 -11.84
C PRO A 503 18.48 -4.11 -10.40
N ALA A 504 18.64 -2.85 -9.97
CA ALA A 504 19.19 -2.56 -8.65
C ALA A 504 18.56 -1.38 -7.92
N VAL A 505 18.60 -1.46 -6.58
CA VAL A 505 18.40 -0.35 -5.64
C VAL A 505 19.76 -0.01 -5.00
N LEU A 506 20.22 1.22 -5.19
CA LEU A 506 21.43 1.75 -4.58
C LEU A 506 21.07 2.75 -3.49
N VAL A 507 21.60 2.54 -2.29
CA VAL A 507 21.47 3.48 -1.16
C VAL A 507 22.84 4.15 -0.99
N ALA A 508 22.92 5.41 -1.41
CA ALA A 508 24.13 6.24 -1.44
C ALA A 508 23.87 7.57 -0.70
N PRO A 509 23.55 7.53 0.60
CA PRO A 509 22.97 8.67 1.32
C PRO A 509 23.96 9.82 1.51
N ASN A 510 25.25 9.60 1.28
CA ASN A 510 26.30 10.62 1.36
C ASN A 510 26.45 11.43 0.06
N GLY A 511 25.80 11.02 -1.04
CA GLY A 511 25.87 11.68 -2.34
C GLY A 511 26.95 11.17 -3.29
N GLU A 512 27.77 10.22 -2.85
CA GLU A 512 28.86 9.65 -3.64
C GLU A 512 28.33 8.55 -4.57
N VAL A 513 27.64 8.93 -5.63
CA VAL A 513 27.16 8.02 -6.67
C VAL A 513 28.21 7.90 -7.79
N PRO A 514 28.62 6.69 -8.21
CA PRO A 514 29.62 6.53 -9.27
C PRO A 514 29.15 7.09 -10.62
N GLN A 515 30.06 7.71 -11.37
CA GLN A 515 29.78 8.32 -12.68
C GLN A 515 29.26 7.35 -13.76
N SER A 516 29.35 6.04 -13.55
CA SER A 516 28.70 5.02 -14.39
C SER A 516 27.18 4.97 -14.24
N ILE A 517 26.63 5.63 -13.20
CA ILE A 517 25.21 5.76 -12.90
C ILE A 517 24.81 7.23 -13.06
N THR A 518 24.51 7.66 -14.29
CA THR A 518 24.00 9.00 -14.58
C THR A 518 22.66 9.22 -13.89
N LEU A 519 22.59 10.20 -12.98
CA LEU A 519 21.34 10.54 -12.30
C LEU A 519 20.58 11.64 -13.06
N PRO A 520 19.25 11.58 -13.14
CA PRO A 520 18.43 12.64 -13.74
C PRO A 520 18.58 14.01 -13.07
N LEU A 521 18.94 14.05 -11.78
CA LEU A 521 19.24 15.26 -11.02
C LEU A 521 20.54 15.08 -10.22
N GLU A 522 21.52 15.92 -10.49
CA GLU A 522 22.81 15.98 -9.79
C GLU A 522 23.10 17.39 -9.24
N ARG A 523 24.10 17.49 -8.36
CA ARG A 523 24.60 18.76 -7.84
C ARG A 523 26.12 18.81 -7.99
N SER A 524 26.62 19.90 -8.59
CA SER A 524 28.04 20.19 -8.72
C SER A 524 28.33 21.57 -8.14
N GLY A 525 28.97 21.62 -6.98
CA GLY A 525 29.19 22.87 -6.24
C GLY A 525 27.87 23.53 -5.82
N ASP A 526 27.56 24.69 -6.41
CA ASP A 526 26.33 25.46 -6.16
C ASP A 526 25.29 25.31 -7.29
N THR A 527 25.64 24.55 -8.33
CA THR A 527 24.83 24.33 -9.53
C THR A 527 24.10 22.99 -9.45
N LEU A 528 22.78 22.99 -9.63
CA LEU A 528 22.03 21.78 -9.97
C LEU A 528 22.21 21.48 -11.46
N ILE A 529 22.44 20.22 -11.79
CA ILE A 529 22.48 19.71 -13.16
C ILE A 529 21.28 18.78 -13.32
N VAL A 530 20.46 19.09 -14.32
CA VAL A 530 19.22 18.38 -14.64
C VAL A 530 19.37 17.77 -16.03
N TYR A 531 19.24 16.45 -16.14
CA TYR A 531 19.35 15.72 -17.40
C TYR A 531 17.96 15.37 -17.95
N GLY A 532 17.74 15.59 -19.24
CA GLY A 532 16.53 15.15 -19.94
C GLY A 532 16.50 13.64 -20.24
N ASP A 533 15.51 13.21 -21.03
CA ASP A 533 15.46 11.83 -21.58
C ASP A 533 16.66 11.52 -22.49
N ASP A 534 17.28 12.57 -23.04
CA ASP A 534 18.58 12.53 -23.70
C ASP A 534 19.62 13.10 -22.73
N ALA A 535 20.64 12.30 -22.38
CA ALA A 535 21.68 12.69 -21.43
C ALA A 535 22.59 13.81 -21.96
N ASP A 536 22.60 14.05 -23.28
CA ASP A 536 23.30 15.19 -23.90
C ASP A 536 22.56 16.52 -23.68
N LEU A 537 21.31 16.50 -23.20
CA LEU A 537 20.50 17.68 -22.89
C LEU A 537 20.52 17.97 -21.37
N GLU A 538 21.57 18.67 -20.92
CA GLU A 538 21.66 19.19 -19.55
C GLU A 538 21.06 20.61 -19.40
N THR A 539 20.36 20.85 -18.30
CA THR A 539 19.98 22.17 -17.80
C THR A 539 20.73 22.45 -16.50
N ARG A 540 21.45 23.58 -16.45
CA ARG A 540 22.24 23.99 -15.28
C ARG A 540 21.53 25.13 -14.54
N ILE A 541 21.35 24.99 -13.22
CA ILE A 541 20.64 25.96 -12.37
C ILE A 541 21.53 26.33 -11.18
N ASP A 542 22.07 27.55 -11.18
CA ASP A 542 22.86 28.08 -10.05
C ASP A 542 21.95 28.49 -8.89
N LEU A 543 22.13 27.87 -7.72
CA LEU A 543 21.36 28.18 -6.52
C LEU A 543 22.17 29.02 -5.52
N ARG A 544 21.58 30.14 -5.08
CA ARG A 544 22.18 31.03 -4.07
C ARG A 544 21.13 31.37 -2.99
N PRO A 545 21.24 30.84 -1.77
CA PRO A 545 22.26 29.91 -1.28
C PRO A 545 22.14 28.51 -1.91
N PRO A 546 23.19 27.66 -1.80
CA PRO A 546 23.17 26.30 -2.34
C PRO A 546 22.19 25.42 -1.56
N LEU A 547 21.38 24.63 -2.27
CA LEU A 547 20.35 23.81 -1.66
C LEU A 547 20.87 22.42 -1.29
N GLN A 548 20.69 22.02 -0.02
CA GLN A 548 20.81 20.63 0.41
C GLN A 548 19.46 19.92 0.25
N PHE A 549 19.52 18.68 -0.20
CA PHE A 549 18.37 17.86 -0.51
C PHE A 549 18.69 16.35 -0.43
N GLY A 550 17.65 15.55 -0.23
CA GLY A 550 17.62 14.11 -0.45
C GLY A 550 16.75 13.81 -1.67
N SER A 551 17.05 12.75 -2.41
CA SER A 551 16.24 12.34 -3.56
C SER A 551 16.18 10.83 -3.73
N LEU A 552 15.02 10.39 -4.20
CA LEU A 552 14.81 9.04 -4.74
C LEU A 552 14.68 9.19 -6.26
N GLN A 553 15.61 8.61 -7.00
CA GLN A 553 15.70 8.76 -8.45
C GLN A 553 15.65 7.40 -9.14
N ALA A 554 15.15 7.35 -10.37
CA ALA A 554 15.17 6.14 -11.20
C ALA A 554 15.75 6.47 -12.58
N THR A 555 16.78 5.73 -12.98
CA THR A 555 17.52 5.91 -14.22
C THR A 555 17.63 4.60 -15.00
N TRP A 556 17.81 4.70 -16.33
CA TRP A 556 18.09 3.56 -17.20
C TRP A 556 19.55 3.62 -17.65
N THR A 557 20.42 2.89 -16.95
CA THR A 557 21.86 2.80 -17.25
C THR A 557 22.28 1.34 -17.43
N GLY A 558 23.29 1.09 -18.25
CA GLY A 558 23.79 -0.28 -18.47
C GLY A 558 22.75 -1.27 -19.00
N LYS A 559 21.71 -0.80 -19.72
CA LYS A 559 20.55 -1.58 -20.20
C LYS A 559 19.67 -2.20 -19.10
N ARG A 560 19.64 -1.60 -17.91
CA ARG A 560 18.80 -1.97 -16.76
C ARG A 560 18.24 -0.72 -16.06
N THR A 561 17.22 -0.92 -15.24
CA THR A 561 16.74 0.13 -14.33
C THR A 561 17.55 0.11 -13.04
N VAL A 562 17.97 1.30 -12.60
CA VAL A 562 18.61 1.51 -11.29
C VAL A 562 17.82 2.57 -10.54
N VAL A 563 17.38 2.24 -9.34
CA VAL A 563 16.78 3.17 -8.38
C VAL A 563 17.85 3.60 -7.39
N VAL A 564 17.99 4.91 -7.15
CA VAL A 564 19.03 5.46 -6.29
C VAL A 564 18.39 6.35 -5.23
N GLY A 565 18.54 5.95 -3.96
CA GLY A 565 18.29 6.81 -2.80
C GLY A 565 19.58 7.53 -2.44
N THR A 566 19.64 8.84 -2.63
CA THR A 566 20.85 9.65 -2.45
C THR A 566 20.56 11.00 -1.79
N SER A 567 21.58 11.76 -1.44
CA SER A 567 21.45 13.13 -0.94
C SER A 567 22.65 13.99 -1.32
N THR A 568 22.60 15.29 -1.05
CA THR A 568 23.73 16.20 -1.21
C THR A 568 24.47 16.42 0.12
N GLN A 569 25.10 15.33 0.60
CA GLN A 569 25.75 15.23 1.92
C GLN A 569 24.81 15.57 3.09
N ALA A 570 23.54 15.22 2.98
CA ALA A 570 22.49 15.52 3.95
C ALA A 570 21.48 14.35 4.07
N PRO A 571 21.92 13.21 4.65
CA PRO A 571 21.15 11.96 4.72
C PRO A 571 19.75 12.14 5.35
N ASP A 572 19.61 13.03 6.33
CA ASP A 572 18.34 13.33 7.00
C ASP A 572 17.23 13.80 6.04
N HIS A 573 17.58 14.41 4.89
CA HIS A 573 16.57 14.77 3.88
C HIS A 573 16.05 13.54 3.11
N LEU A 574 16.91 12.54 2.88
CA LEU A 574 16.49 11.26 2.29
C LEU A 574 15.61 10.50 3.29
N ASP A 575 15.96 10.52 4.58
CA ASP A 575 15.12 9.89 5.61
C ASP A 575 13.76 10.58 5.74
N ARG A 576 13.71 11.92 5.69
CA ARG A 576 12.43 12.66 5.63
C ARG A 576 11.60 12.32 4.38
N LEU A 577 12.25 12.14 3.23
CA LEU A 577 11.59 11.75 1.97
C LEU A 577 10.96 10.36 2.08
N LEU A 578 11.73 9.37 2.55
CA LEU A 578 11.27 7.97 2.66
C LEU A 578 10.19 7.81 3.75
N ASN A 579 10.33 8.50 4.88
CA ASN A 579 9.31 8.55 5.92
C ASN A 579 8.00 9.19 5.40
N TRP A 580 8.09 10.30 4.66
CA TRP A 580 6.92 10.91 4.02
C TRP A 580 6.26 9.97 3.00
N LEU A 581 7.06 9.24 2.21
CA LEU A 581 6.57 8.31 1.19
C LEU A 581 5.80 7.11 1.78
N LEU A 582 6.19 6.65 2.97
CA LEU A 582 5.57 5.48 3.61
C LEU A 582 4.43 5.80 4.57
N ALA A 583 4.40 7.01 5.14
CA ALA A 583 3.38 7.45 6.10
C ALA A 583 1.94 7.41 5.56
N ASP A 584 1.78 7.43 4.24
CA ASP A 584 0.49 7.29 3.55
C ASP A 584 0.70 6.40 2.31
N PRO A 585 0.04 5.22 2.24
CA PRO A 585 0.15 4.31 1.11
C PRO A 585 -0.09 4.95 -0.25
N ASP A 586 -0.98 5.95 -0.36
CA ASP A 586 -1.33 6.59 -1.63
C ASP A 586 -0.15 7.33 -2.25
N ARG A 587 0.81 7.78 -1.42
CA ARG A 587 2.02 8.48 -1.89
C ARG A 587 2.93 7.56 -2.70
N SER A 588 2.97 6.27 -2.39
CA SER A 588 3.63 5.27 -3.23
C SER A 588 2.98 5.20 -4.63
N PHE A 589 1.65 5.26 -4.72
CA PHE A 589 0.95 5.20 -6.02
C PHE A 589 1.19 6.44 -6.88
N ARG A 590 1.57 7.56 -6.26
CA ARG A 590 1.96 8.81 -6.92
C ARG A 590 3.40 8.81 -7.47
N LEU A 591 4.21 7.78 -7.22
CA LEU A 591 5.57 7.66 -7.77
C LEU A 591 5.53 7.82 -9.30
N SER A 592 6.11 8.93 -9.78
CA SER A 592 6.02 9.40 -11.16
C SER A 592 7.22 10.27 -11.52
N GLY A 593 7.49 10.41 -12.82
CA GLY A 593 8.71 11.06 -13.32
C GLY A 593 9.98 10.28 -12.93
N PRO A 594 11.17 10.78 -13.30
CA PRO A 594 12.45 10.17 -12.90
C PRO A 594 12.93 10.55 -11.49
N VAL A 595 12.40 11.60 -10.86
CA VAL A 595 12.91 12.13 -9.57
C VAL A 595 11.77 12.43 -8.58
N LEU A 596 11.95 11.99 -7.34
CA LEU A 596 11.28 12.53 -6.16
C LEU A 596 12.33 13.24 -5.31
N LEU A 597 12.11 14.52 -4.99
CA LEU A 597 13.06 15.42 -4.36
C LEU A 597 12.52 15.92 -3.01
N GLN A 598 13.38 16.03 -2.00
CA GLN A 598 13.04 16.65 -0.71
C GLN A 598 14.13 17.62 -0.25
N ALA A 599 13.75 18.87 0.02
CA ALA A 599 14.68 19.94 0.38
C ALA A 599 14.07 20.89 1.42
N GLY A 600 14.88 21.29 2.42
CA GLY A 600 14.41 22.12 3.53
C GLY A 600 13.27 21.45 4.33
N ASP A 601 12.20 22.21 4.54
CA ASP A 601 11.01 21.84 5.33
C ASP A 601 9.73 21.72 4.47
N ARG A 602 9.86 21.69 3.13
CA ARG A 602 8.72 21.48 2.23
C ARG A 602 8.25 20.03 2.26
N GLU A 603 7.09 19.73 1.66
CA GLU A 603 6.79 18.36 1.27
C GLU A 603 7.65 17.93 0.07
N PRO A 604 7.99 16.63 -0.07
CA PRO A 604 8.66 16.11 -1.24
C PRO A 604 7.87 16.36 -2.54
N GLU A 605 8.60 16.71 -3.61
CA GLU A 605 8.04 17.05 -4.92
C GLU A 605 8.53 16.09 -6.01
N PHE A 606 7.61 15.66 -6.87
CA PHE A 606 7.92 14.90 -8.08
C PHE A 606 8.43 15.85 -9.16
N PHE A 607 9.49 15.45 -9.86
CA PHE A 607 10.17 16.26 -10.85
C PHE A 607 10.44 15.46 -12.13
N ASP A 608 10.02 16.04 -13.26
CA ASP A 608 10.24 15.51 -14.60
C ASP A 608 11.01 16.55 -15.46
N PRO A 609 12.32 16.33 -15.68
CA PRO A 609 13.15 17.13 -16.57
C PRO A 609 12.65 17.19 -18.02
N ALA A 610 12.15 16.07 -18.55
CA ALA A 610 11.85 15.90 -19.96
C ALA A 610 10.52 16.53 -20.36
N ALA A 611 9.53 16.53 -19.45
CA ALA A 611 8.22 17.14 -19.64
C ALA A 611 8.30 18.62 -20.07
N GLY A 612 9.26 19.38 -19.52
CA GLY A 612 9.49 20.78 -19.90
C GLY A 612 10.14 20.96 -21.29
N ILE A 613 11.03 20.03 -21.67
CA ILE A 613 11.81 20.11 -22.92
C ILE A 613 10.95 19.68 -24.11
N ALA A 614 10.13 18.63 -23.97
CA ALA A 614 9.24 18.15 -25.03
C ALA A 614 8.28 19.24 -25.55
N ALA A 615 7.74 20.07 -24.64
CA ALA A 615 6.89 21.21 -24.99
C ALA A 615 7.65 22.29 -25.80
N GLN A 616 8.93 22.52 -25.50
CA GLN A 616 9.77 23.47 -26.24
C GLN A 616 10.18 22.94 -27.62
N VAL A 617 10.51 21.64 -27.73
CA VAL A 617 10.84 21.01 -29.03
C VAL A 617 9.62 20.94 -29.96
N ALA A 618 8.42 20.71 -29.41
CA ALA A 618 7.18 20.79 -30.16
C ALA A 618 6.92 22.23 -30.69
N ALA A 619 7.18 23.25 -29.88
CA ALA A 619 7.11 24.66 -30.32
C ALA A 619 8.19 25.03 -31.35
N GLY A 620 9.38 24.43 -31.26
CA GLY A 620 10.53 24.68 -32.14
C GLY A 620 10.39 24.13 -33.58
N LYS A 621 9.44 23.23 -33.85
CA LYS A 621 9.17 22.68 -35.19
C LYS A 621 8.19 23.49 -36.06
N SER A 622 7.86 24.72 -35.64
CA SER A 622 7.05 25.64 -36.47
C SER A 622 7.96 26.47 -37.39
N ASP A 623 8.18 25.99 -38.61
CA ASP A 623 8.96 26.69 -39.63
C ASP A 623 8.19 27.89 -40.22
N SER A 624 8.14 28.97 -39.44
CA SER A 624 7.51 30.24 -39.80
C SER A 624 8.14 31.40 -39.04
N PRO A 625 8.45 32.54 -39.69
CA PRO A 625 9.14 33.65 -39.04
C PRO A 625 8.23 34.41 -38.08
N ILE A 626 8.23 34.02 -36.80
CA ILE A 626 7.42 34.67 -35.76
C ILE A 626 8.04 36.02 -35.35
N PRO A 627 7.27 37.13 -35.34
CA PRO A 627 7.77 38.46 -35.03
C PRO A 627 8.19 38.66 -33.56
N LEU A 628 9.06 39.65 -33.35
CA LEU A 628 9.91 39.84 -32.17
C LEU A 628 9.12 39.92 -30.84
N GLY A 629 7.88 40.40 -30.84
CA GLY A 629 7.02 40.47 -29.66
C GLY A 629 6.69 39.10 -29.04
N ARG A 630 6.64 38.01 -29.82
CA ARG A 630 6.35 36.66 -29.28
C ARG A 630 7.59 36.00 -28.62
N ARG A 631 8.81 36.48 -28.93
CA ARG A 631 10.05 36.03 -28.27
C ARG A 631 10.10 36.47 -26.81
N LEU A 632 9.50 37.61 -26.47
CA LEU A 632 9.40 38.10 -25.09
C LEU A 632 8.37 37.32 -24.25
N ALA A 633 7.32 36.77 -24.86
CA ALA A 633 6.37 35.91 -24.17
C ALA A 633 6.97 34.53 -23.80
N LEU A 634 7.80 33.95 -24.69
CA LEU A 634 8.47 32.67 -24.44
C LEU A 634 9.56 32.75 -23.34
N GLY A 635 10.12 33.93 -23.07
CA GLY A 635 10.99 34.16 -21.91
C GLY A 635 10.27 34.21 -20.56
N GLY A 636 8.93 34.31 -20.54
CA GLY A 636 8.15 34.51 -19.32
C GLY A 636 8.09 33.30 -18.38
N GLY A 637 8.22 32.07 -18.90
CA GLY A 637 8.14 30.85 -18.09
C GLY A 637 9.29 30.73 -17.08
N VAL A 638 10.52 31.04 -17.51
CA VAL A 638 11.70 31.05 -16.63
C VAL A 638 11.61 32.18 -15.60
N ALA A 639 11.07 33.34 -15.99
CA ALA A 639 10.87 34.47 -15.09
C ALA A 639 9.85 34.17 -13.96
N LEU A 640 8.85 33.32 -14.22
CA LEU A 640 7.87 32.89 -13.20
C LEU A 640 8.48 31.93 -12.16
N ILE A 641 9.32 30.99 -12.59
CA ILE A 641 10.01 30.04 -11.69
C ILE A 641 11.08 30.75 -10.87
N VAL A 642 11.90 31.61 -11.51
CA VAL A 642 12.88 32.45 -10.79
C VAL A 642 12.19 33.47 -9.88
N GLY A 643 11.04 34.02 -10.28
CA GLY A 643 10.23 34.92 -9.45
C GLY A 643 9.68 34.25 -8.19
N LEU A 644 9.19 33.01 -8.30
CA LEU A 644 8.75 32.21 -7.14
C LEU A 644 9.92 31.90 -6.18
N LEU A 645 11.10 31.57 -6.69
CA LEU A 645 12.29 31.34 -5.86
C LEU A 645 12.82 32.64 -5.22
N ALA A 646 12.79 33.78 -5.92
CA ALA A 646 13.23 35.07 -5.39
C ALA A 646 12.28 35.64 -4.32
N ALA A 647 10.96 35.44 -4.46
CA ALA A 647 9.98 35.87 -3.47
C ALA A 647 10.17 35.19 -2.09
N VAL A 648 10.63 33.93 -2.08
CA VAL A 648 10.92 33.15 -0.86
C VAL A 648 12.08 33.75 -0.04
N VAL A 649 13.09 34.34 -0.70
CA VAL A 649 14.25 34.94 -0.01
C VAL A 649 13.89 36.28 0.66
N ILE A 650 12.93 37.03 0.11
CA ILE A 650 12.54 38.36 0.61
C ILE A 650 11.57 38.27 1.81
N LEU A 651 10.81 37.18 1.93
CA LEU A 651 9.76 37.03 2.96
C LEU A 651 10.21 36.40 4.28
N LEU A 652 11.49 36.01 4.45
CA LEU A 652 12.03 35.60 5.75
C LEU A 652 12.24 36.82 6.66
N PRO A 653 11.47 36.97 7.77
CA PRO A 653 11.62 38.15 8.63
C PRO A 653 12.94 38.08 9.39
N ARG A 654 13.80 39.09 9.19
CA ARG A 654 14.99 39.32 10.03
C ARG A 654 14.59 39.57 11.48
N ARG A 655 14.50 38.52 12.31
CA ARG A 655 14.53 38.65 13.77
C ARG A 655 15.95 38.44 14.28
N ARG A 656 16.67 39.56 14.46
CA ARG A 656 17.89 39.63 15.28
C ARG A 656 17.61 40.51 16.50
N SER A 657 18.03 40.02 17.67
CA SER A 657 18.33 40.76 18.91
C SER A 657 17.32 41.80 19.41
N ARG A 658 16.61 41.46 20.49
CA ARG A 658 16.98 41.92 21.84
C ARG A 658 16.87 40.77 22.82
#